data_AF-A0A4Q0YVB0-F1
#
_entry.id   AF-A0A4Q0YVB0-F1
#
_cell.length_a   1.000
_cell.length_b   1.000
_cell.length_c   1.000
_cell.angle_alpha   90.00
_cell.angle_beta   90.00
_cell.angle_gamma   90.00
#
_symmetry.space_group_name_H-M   'P 1'
#
loop_
_entity.id
_entity.type
_entity.pdbx_description
1 polymer ?
#
loop_
_entity_poly.entity_id
_entity_poly.type
_entity_poly.pdbx_seq_one_letter_code
_entity_poly.pdbx_strand_id
1 'polypeptide(L)'
;MSLNFQKLIILFLFFNSLVYAKELKKVTLQLSWFDQFQFAGYYVAKEQGFYKDYGLDVEIKPFNFGINVPEEVDAKRADFGVDRETLILQRVQGKKLVALYALFQDSPLILISKDDGKINSVEDFVGKKVMTTIDDSSEVSIKAMLLSKNTKMHEIDFIKHSHNVNDLIESKTDLMSAYLSKAPYELQKMNVPYKVFNPKDYGFDMYSDFLFTNQDMIDYDLSTALAFKHASLKGWQYAYSHIDETVDLLYTKYNEQNLTKEELKFEAEVLKRLSFSKTDELGLIVPEKIQRIYDLYNVMGLTPNKIDLDEFVLYDNFNEKLELTKTERHYIKNNRHVNTCILPELKPYSFVEENSFHGFVSDYLSLIEKKSGLKFDLIQTQSFDESLEFVKSGQCDILASAQNVKERRMFMNFTEPFLTTSLVLITKNEKNFIDDISILKDKKISIYKSYSFNKILREKYPDIDFVDVEDLEDGISKVEDGEIFGHIDFLYTAWNKIHSLDNVDLKISGKLDENVPLAIAINKNRIYLNRILEKSVKSISDEEKDRLLKKWVAIEYKKEFDYKTFYQVIFVFVIVLIIFIYRQILLKNMNKKLKNVVDEKTRELKKINQDLEKTIQEEVDKNLKKDALLTKQSKMAAIGEMLQNIAHQWRQPLSVISTGASGLKLQKEMHGKIEDKFLDETLTSIVETSVHLSTTIDDFMHFFKPNEEQRVFNIKDTVNKTLNIFDYNLHSGKIRVEKDIEDVKLINYESELIQVIMNILSNSKDAFVERQIEDRIIFITTRVEGESLEITIKDTAGGIPSSIVDKIFNPYFTTKHQYQGTGIGLFMCQEIITKHMDGEITVSNREFIHDDKEFVGAEFILKFKLK
;
A
#
# COMPACT_ATOMS: atom_id res chain seq x y z
N MET A 1 -44.87 4.34 -46.89
CA MET A 1 -43.47 4.20 -47.36
C MET A 1 -42.44 4.80 -46.39
N SER A 2 -42.81 5.71 -45.47
CA SER A 2 -41.86 6.38 -44.56
C SER A 2 -41.43 5.57 -43.31
N LEU A 3 -42.22 4.56 -42.89
CA LEU A 3 -41.90 3.75 -41.70
C LEU A 3 -40.70 2.80 -41.89
N ASN A 4 -40.34 2.47 -43.13
CA ASN A 4 -39.18 1.62 -43.43
C ASN A 4 -37.85 2.41 -43.46
N PHE A 5 -37.89 3.74 -43.61
CA PHE A 5 -36.68 4.56 -43.71
C PHE A 5 -36.05 4.85 -42.34
N GLN A 6 -36.87 5.08 -41.30
CA GLN A 6 -36.39 5.23 -39.92
C GLN A 6 -35.80 3.93 -39.36
N LYS A 7 -36.39 2.77 -39.68
CA LYS A 7 -35.81 1.48 -39.30
C LYS A 7 -34.47 1.20 -40.00
N LEU A 8 -34.31 1.66 -41.25
CA LEU A 8 -33.04 1.55 -41.99
C LEU A 8 -31.95 2.45 -41.39
N ILE A 9 -32.29 3.66 -40.93
CA ILE A 9 -31.34 4.60 -40.29
C ILE A 9 -30.88 4.09 -38.92
N ILE A 10 -31.79 3.52 -38.13
CA ILE A 10 -31.44 2.90 -36.83
C ILE A 10 -30.53 1.67 -37.06
N LEU A 11 -30.80 0.87 -38.10
CA LEU A 11 -29.93 -0.25 -38.49
C LEU A 11 -28.55 0.24 -38.98
N PHE A 12 -28.51 1.37 -39.69
CA PHE A 12 -27.27 1.97 -40.22
C PHE A 12 -26.41 2.65 -39.12
N LEU A 13 -27.04 3.22 -38.10
CA LEU A 13 -26.37 3.76 -36.91
C LEU A 13 -25.80 2.65 -36.02
N PHE A 14 -26.52 1.53 -35.89
CA PHE A 14 -25.98 0.32 -35.23
C PHE A 14 -24.80 -0.29 -35.98
N PHE A 15 -24.77 -0.20 -37.31
CA PHE A 15 -23.64 -0.66 -38.11
C PHE A 15 -22.42 0.26 -38.03
N ASN A 16 -22.58 1.58 -37.84
CA ASN A 16 -21.44 2.50 -37.73
C ASN A 16 -20.76 2.47 -36.34
N SER A 17 -21.48 2.12 -35.26
CA SER A 17 -20.87 1.86 -33.95
C SER A 17 -20.02 0.58 -33.91
N LEU A 18 -20.12 -0.29 -34.91
CA LEU A 18 -19.33 -1.53 -35.02
C LEU A 18 -18.02 -1.35 -35.81
N VAL A 19 -17.75 -0.18 -36.38
CA VAL A 19 -16.60 0.03 -37.30
C VAL A 19 -15.38 0.69 -36.63
N TYR A 20 -15.49 1.15 -35.38
CA TYR A 20 -14.31 1.57 -34.59
C TYR A 20 -13.82 0.45 -33.66
N ALA A 21 -13.48 -0.70 -34.24
CA ALA A 21 -12.63 -1.66 -33.52
C ALA A 21 -11.22 -1.04 -33.46
N LYS A 22 -10.83 -0.55 -32.28
CA LYS A 22 -9.45 -0.13 -32.01
C LYS A 22 -8.57 -1.36 -32.27
N GLU A 23 -7.66 -1.27 -33.24
CA GLU A 23 -6.78 -2.38 -33.58
C GLU A 23 -5.98 -2.76 -32.33
N LEU A 24 -6.26 -3.95 -31.79
CA LEU A 24 -5.62 -4.44 -30.58
C LEU A 24 -4.17 -4.79 -30.91
N LYS A 25 -3.25 -4.34 -30.06
CA LYS A 25 -1.84 -4.64 -30.23
C LYS A 25 -1.56 -6.07 -29.77
N LYS A 26 -1.07 -6.89 -30.69
CA LYS A 26 -0.69 -8.28 -30.38
C LYS A 26 0.59 -8.32 -29.55
N VAL A 27 0.53 -9.04 -28.44
CA VAL A 27 1.70 -9.32 -27.59
C VAL A 27 1.63 -10.75 -27.06
N THR A 28 2.77 -11.28 -26.66
CA THR A 28 2.93 -12.67 -26.25
C THR A 28 3.47 -12.77 -24.82
N LEU A 29 2.90 -13.68 -24.04
CA LEU A 29 3.38 -14.06 -22.71
C LEU A 29 3.88 -15.51 -22.76
N GLN A 30 5.14 -15.76 -22.43
CA GLN A 30 5.69 -17.11 -22.30
C GLN A 30 5.61 -17.59 -20.85
N LEU A 31 4.86 -18.68 -20.62
CA LEU A 31 4.78 -19.31 -19.31
C LEU A 31 6.05 -20.14 -19.01
N SER A 32 6.44 -20.14 -17.73
CA SER A 32 7.55 -20.94 -17.20
C SER A 32 7.13 -22.33 -16.73
N TRP A 33 5.83 -22.61 -16.66
CA TRP A 33 5.31 -23.91 -16.20
C TRP A 33 3.94 -24.23 -16.80
N PHE A 34 3.46 -25.45 -16.56
CA PHE A 34 2.15 -25.93 -17.02
C PHE A 34 0.99 -25.10 -16.47
N ASP A 35 -0.16 -25.20 -17.14
CA ASP A 35 -1.40 -24.55 -16.71
C ASP A 35 -1.83 -24.98 -15.32
N GLN A 36 -1.88 -24.01 -14.41
CA GLN A 36 -2.31 -24.18 -13.03
C GLN A 36 -2.64 -22.80 -12.41
N PHE A 37 -3.04 -22.76 -11.14
CA PHE A 37 -3.46 -21.52 -10.50
C PHE A 37 -2.31 -20.49 -10.42
N GLN A 38 -1.05 -20.93 -10.43
CA GLN A 38 0.15 -20.07 -10.54
C GLN A 38 0.12 -19.08 -11.71
N PHE A 39 -0.67 -19.29 -12.76
CA PHE A 39 -0.81 -18.35 -13.89
C PHE A 39 -2.22 -17.79 -14.04
N ALA A 40 -3.09 -17.99 -13.04
CA ALA A 40 -4.50 -17.64 -13.07
C ALA A 40 -4.76 -16.18 -13.44
N GLY A 41 -3.98 -15.24 -12.90
CA GLY A 41 -4.17 -13.81 -13.18
C GLY A 41 -4.06 -13.46 -14.66
N TYR A 42 -3.18 -14.13 -15.40
CA TYR A 42 -3.03 -13.92 -16.84
C TYR A 42 -4.22 -14.46 -17.63
N TYR A 43 -4.73 -15.64 -17.26
CA TYR A 43 -5.93 -16.23 -17.86
C TYR A 43 -7.17 -15.40 -17.57
N VAL A 44 -7.35 -14.98 -16.32
CA VAL A 44 -8.45 -14.10 -15.92
C VAL A 44 -8.38 -12.76 -16.66
N ALA A 45 -7.20 -12.12 -16.76
CA ALA A 45 -7.04 -10.88 -17.51
C ALA A 45 -7.41 -11.02 -18.99
N LYS A 46 -7.17 -12.19 -19.59
CA LYS A 46 -7.56 -12.49 -20.97
C LYS A 46 -9.07 -12.73 -21.12
N GLU A 47 -9.66 -13.53 -20.23
CA GLU A 47 -11.05 -13.99 -20.31
C GLU A 47 -12.05 -12.92 -19.87
N GLN A 48 -11.71 -12.14 -18.83
CA GLN A 48 -12.50 -10.99 -18.36
C GLN A 48 -12.33 -9.76 -19.26
N GLY A 49 -11.49 -9.83 -20.30
CA GLY A 49 -11.29 -8.74 -21.25
C GLY A 49 -10.39 -7.61 -20.76
N PHE A 50 -9.74 -7.73 -19.60
CA PHE A 50 -8.88 -6.68 -19.07
C PHE A 50 -7.74 -6.32 -20.03
N TYR A 51 -7.12 -7.29 -20.72
CA TYR A 51 -6.13 -6.95 -21.74
C TYR A 51 -6.73 -6.12 -22.90
N LYS A 52 -7.97 -6.43 -23.31
CA LYS A 52 -8.66 -5.70 -24.37
C LYS A 52 -9.02 -4.28 -23.95
N ASP A 53 -9.41 -4.08 -22.68
CA ASP A 53 -9.64 -2.75 -22.10
C ASP A 53 -8.38 -1.87 -22.20
N TYR A 54 -7.22 -2.49 -22.02
CA TYR A 54 -5.90 -1.86 -22.17
C TYR A 54 -5.38 -1.85 -23.62
N GLY A 55 -6.18 -2.27 -24.60
CA GLY A 55 -5.85 -2.22 -26.02
C GLY A 55 -4.91 -3.34 -26.51
N LEU A 56 -4.80 -4.44 -25.77
CA LEU A 56 -3.90 -5.56 -26.04
C LEU A 56 -4.67 -6.81 -26.48
N ASP A 57 -4.10 -7.54 -27.44
CA ASP A 57 -4.48 -8.91 -27.81
C ASP A 57 -3.36 -9.85 -27.36
N VAL A 58 -3.59 -10.54 -26.23
CA VAL A 58 -2.56 -11.34 -25.57
C VAL A 58 -2.64 -12.81 -25.96
N GLU A 59 -1.58 -13.30 -26.56
CA GLU A 59 -1.32 -14.74 -26.74
C GLU A 59 -0.51 -15.26 -25.55
N ILE A 60 -1.05 -16.24 -24.83
CA ILE A 60 -0.33 -16.91 -23.74
C ILE A 60 0.22 -18.20 -24.34
N LYS A 61 1.55 -18.31 -24.39
CA LYS A 61 2.26 -19.46 -24.94
C LYS A 61 2.45 -20.50 -23.84
N PRO A 62 2.07 -21.76 -24.09
CA PRO A 62 2.19 -22.82 -23.10
C PRO A 62 3.66 -23.14 -22.83
N PHE A 63 3.90 -23.74 -21.68
CA PHE A 63 5.21 -24.27 -21.32
C PHE A 63 5.57 -25.52 -22.14
N ASN A 64 6.87 -25.69 -22.42
CA ASN A 64 7.42 -26.90 -23.00
C ASN A 64 8.73 -27.25 -22.29
N PHE A 65 9.00 -28.53 -22.06
CA PHE A 65 10.26 -28.96 -21.43
C PHE A 65 11.48 -28.45 -22.22
N GLY A 66 12.44 -27.88 -21.49
CA GLY A 66 13.70 -27.36 -22.05
C GLY A 66 13.61 -25.94 -22.61
N ILE A 67 12.46 -25.26 -22.50
CA ILE A 67 12.36 -23.84 -22.82
C ILE A 67 13.14 -23.00 -21.82
N ASN A 68 13.84 -21.98 -22.30
CA ASN A 68 14.49 -20.96 -21.47
C ASN A 68 13.73 -19.65 -21.66
N VAL A 69 12.84 -19.32 -20.72
CA VAL A 69 11.94 -18.15 -20.83
C VAL A 69 12.72 -16.83 -20.91
N PRO A 70 13.76 -16.58 -20.09
CA PRO A 70 14.65 -15.42 -20.26
C PRO A 70 15.22 -15.27 -21.67
N GLU A 71 15.65 -16.37 -22.28
CA GLU A 71 16.21 -16.36 -23.63
C GLU A 71 15.14 -16.06 -24.70
N GLU A 72 13.92 -16.57 -24.55
CA GLU A 72 12.81 -16.25 -25.46
C GLU A 72 12.47 -14.76 -25.46
N VAL A 73 12.51 -14.11 -24.28
CA VAL A 73 12.23 -12.67 -24.13
C VAL A 73 13.43 -11.81 -24.55
N ASP A 74 14.66 -12.19 -24.19
CA ASP A 74 15.88 -11.47 -24.58
C ASP A 74 16.05 -11.47 -26.11
N ALA A 75 15.77 -12.61 -26.75
CA ALA A 75 15.81 -12.75 -28.21
C ALA A 75 14.54 -12.25 -28.92
N LYS A 76 13.56 -11.69 -28.18
CA LYS A 76 12.31 -11.12 -28.69
C LYS A 76 11.43 -12.11 -29.46
N ARG A 77 11.49 -13.39 -29.12
CA ARG A 77 10.55 -14.42 -29.58
C ARG A 77 9.27 -14.42 -28.73
N ALA A 78 9.36 -13.91 -27.50
CA ALA A 78 8.23 -13.54 -26.65
C ALA A 78 8.39 -12.08 -26.17
N ASP A 79 7.27 -11.40 -25.94
CA ASP A 79 7.27 -10.01 -25.47
C ASP A 79 7.41 -9.93 -23.95
N PHE A 80 6.74 -10.85 -23.25
CA PHE A 80 6.76 -10.97 -21.80
C PHE A 80 7.04 -12.41 -21.38
N GLY A 81 7.62 -12.58 -20.20
CA GLY A 81 7.87 -13.88 -19.59
C GLY A 81 7.60 -13.85 -18.09
N VAL A 82 7.41 -15.03 -17.53
CA VAL A 82 7.40 -15.24 -16.07
C VAL A 82 8.62 -16.07 -15.70
N ASP A 83 9.38 -15.66 -14.70
CA ASP A 83 10.53 -16.44 -14.20
C ASP A 83 10.82 -16.18 -12.72
N ARG A 84 11.77 -16.92 -12.13
CA ARG A 84 12.10 -16.93 -10.71
C ARG A 84 13.24 -15.97 -10.36
N GLU A 85 13.78 -16.06 -9.14
CA GLU A 85 14.82 -15.16 -8.63
C GLU A 85 16.14 -15.19 -9.41
N THR A 86 16.36 -16.25 -10.20
CA THR A 86 17.53 -16.39 -11.08
C THR A 86 17.53 -15.38 -12.24
N LEU A 87 16.42 -14.67 -12.49
CA LEU A 87 16.34 -13.59 -13.48
C LEU A 87 17.37 -12.48 -13.25
N ILE A 88 17.73 -12.17 -12.00
CA ILE A 88 18.79 -11.19 -11.67
C ILE A 88 20.15 -11.69 -12.21
N LEU A 89 20.43 -12.99 -12.12
CA LEU A 89 21.67 -13.58 -12.67
C LEU A 89 21.72 -13.51 -14.20
N GLN A 90 20.56 -13.62 -14.87
CA GLN A 90 20.48 -13.42 -16.33
C GLN A 90 20.89 -11.98 -16.69
N ARG A 91 20.43 -10.98 -15.93
CA ARG A 91 20.85 -9.57 -16.12
C ARG A 91 22.35 -9.39 -15.88
N VAL A 92 22.92 -10.03 -14.87
CA VAL A 92 24.38 -10.04 -14.60
C VAL A 92 25.18 -10.64 -15.76
N GLN A 93 24.62 -11.63 -16.46
CA GLN A 93 25.20 -12.24 -17.65
C GLN A 93 25.05 -11.38 -18.92
N GLY A 94 24.48 -10.17 -18.81
CA GLY A 94 24.37 -9.21 -19.90
C GLY A 94 23.06 -9.29 -20.70
N LYS A 95 22.09 -10.10 -20.24
CA LYS A 95 20.76 -10.17 -20.85
C LYS A 95 19.99 -8.87 -20.61
N LYS A 96 19.25 -8.41 -21.62
CA LYS A 96 18.52 -7.13 -21.59
C LYS A 96 17.13 -7.32 -20.99
N LEU A 97 17.06 -7.80 -19.75
CA LEU A 97 15.80 -8.13 -19.08
C LEU A 97 15.44 -7.07 -18.03
N VAL A 98 14.17 -6.75 -17.92
CA VAL A 98 13.61 -5.80 -16.94
C VAL A 98 12.41 -6.44 -16.25
N ALA A 99 12.44 -6.52 -14.92
CA ALA A 99 11.35 -6.98 -14.08
C ALA A 99 10.26 -5.90 -13.95
N LEU A 100 9.00 -6.28 -14.12
CA LEU A 100 7.84 -5.39 -14.04
C LEU A 100 7.17 -5.44 -12.66
N TYR A 101 7.05 -6.64 -12.09
CA TYR A 101 6.59 -6.91 -10.72
C TYR A 101 7.08 -8.30 -10.27
N ALA A 102 7.03 -8.57 -8.95
CA ALA A 102 7.25 -9.90 -8.39
C ALA A 102 5.95 -10.40 -7.74
N LEU A 103 5.33 -11.44 -8.30
CA LEU A 103 4.03 -11.88 -7.81
C LEU A 103 4.12 -12.47 -6.39
N PHE A 104 5.08 -13.37 -6.18
CA PHE A 104 5.26 -14.03 -4.89
C PHE A 104 6.31 -13.30 -4.07
N GLN A 105 5.90 -12.78 -2.92
CA GLN A 105 6.77 -12.08 -1.99
C GLN A 105 7.68 -13.06 -1.25
N ASP A 106 7.25 -14.32 -1.10
CA ASP A 106 8.07 -15.45 -0.67
C ASP A 106 8.08 -16.54 -1.73
N SER A 107 9.25 -17.10 -2.04
CA SER A 107 9.36 -18.21 -2.99
C SER A 107 8.56 -19.45 -2.53
N PRO A 108 7.75 -20.08 -3.41
CA PRO A 108 7.02 -21.30 -3.12
C PRO A 108 7.90 -22.55 -3.14
N LEU A 109 9.15 -22.48 -3.63
CA LEU A 109 10.04 -23.62 -3.79
C LEU A 109 10.58 -24.12 -2.44
N ILE A 110 10.44 -25.41 -2.19
CA ILE A 110 10.84 -26.10 -0.97
C ILE A 110 11.54 -27.43 -1.29
N LEU A 111 12.24 -28.00 -0.31
CA LEU A 111 12.53 -29.44 -0.27
C LEU A 111 11.56 -30.13 0.69
N ILE A 112 11.10 -31.32 0.32
CA ILE A 112 10.15 -32.11 1.12
C ILE A 112 10.66 -33.54 1.29
N SER A 113 10.53 -34.08 2.51
CA SER A 113 10.86 -35.46 2.85
C SER A 113 9.69 -36.14 3.54
N LYS A 114 9.70 -37.47 3.65
CA LYS A 114 8.82 -38.16 4.60
C LYS A 114 9.19 -37.81 6.03
N ASP A 115 8.19 -37.79 6.92
CA ASP A 115 8.42 -37.70 8.35
C ASP A 115 8.50 -39.11 8.97
N ASP A 116 9.57 -39.83 8.64
CA ASP A 116 9.86 -41.17 9.19
C ASP A 116 11.02 -41.15 10.21
N GLY A 117 11.39 -39.95 10.66
CA GLY A 117 12.47 -39.71 11.62
C GLY A 117 13.89 -39.75 11.05
N LYS A 118 14.09 -40.11 9.77
CA LYS A 118 15.43 -40.23 9.17
C LYS A 118 16.06 -38.90 8.74
N ILE A 119 15.23 -37.89 8.48
CA ILE A 119 15.65 -36.56 8.05
C ILE A 119 14.93 -35.56 8.95
N ASN A 120 15.69 -34.81 9.75
CA ASN A 120 15.17 -33.82 10.68
C ASN A 120 15.77 -32.42 10.42
N SER A 121 16.92 -32.38 9.77
CA SER A 121 17.71 -31.18 9.52
C SER A 121 18.40 -31.25 8.15
N VAL A 122 18.92 -30.13 7.68
CA VAL A 122 19.61 -30.03 6.38
C VAL A 122 20.91 -30.84 6.37
N GLU A 123 21.55 -30.95 7.54
CA GLU A 123 22.76 -31.73 7.77
C GLU A 123 22.54 -33.23 7.50
N ASP A 124 21.30 -33.72 7.65
CA ASP A 124 20.92 -35.12 7.38
C ASP A 124 20.84 -35.44 5.87
N PHE A 125 21.01 -34.46 4.99
CA PHE A 125 20.91 -34.65 3.53
C PHE A 125 22.16 -35.30 2.95
N VAL A 126 23.28 -35.32 3.70
CA VAL A 126 24.53 -35.95 3.27
C VAL A 126 24.30 -37.44 2.96
N GLY A 127 24.67 -37.86 1.76
CA GLY A 127 24.50 -39.22 1.26
C GLY A 127 23.06 -39.60 0.93
N LYS A 128 22.10 -38.66 0.98
CA LYS A 128 20.70 -38.87 0.61
C LYS A 128 20.48 -38.60 -0.88
N LYS A 129 19.45 -39.27 -1.41
CA LYS A 129 18.94 -39.01 -2.75
C LYS A 129 18.00 -37.83 -2.70
N VAL A 130 18.37 -36.75 -3.39
CA VAL A 130 17.58 -35.53 -3.48
C VAL A 130 17.14 -35.35 -4.92
N MET A 131 15.85 -35.50 -5.15
CA MET A 131 15.27 -35.43 -6.47
C MET A 131 14.94 -33.97 -6.82
N THR A 132 15.59 -33.41 -7.86
CA THR A 132 15.39 -32.00 -8.25
C THR A 132 15.30 -31.85 -9.76
N THR A 133 14.60 -30.81 -10.24
CA THR A 133 14.74 -30.41 -11.64
C THR A 133 16.09 -29.72 -11.84
N ILE A 134 16.54 -29.57 -13.09
CA ILE A 134 17.77 -28.83 -13.39
C ILE A 134 17.62 -27.38 -12.89
N ASP A 135 16.47 -26.76 -13.17
CA ASP A 135 16.19 -25.39 -12.77
C ASP A 135 16.11 -25.25 -11.25
N ASP A 136 15.39 -26.13 -10.54
CA ASP A 136 15.30 -26.08 -9.06
C ASP A 136 16.67 -26.31 -8.38
N SER A 137 17.49 -27.21 -8.92
CA SER A 137 18.85 -27.44 -8.42
C SER A 137 19.77 -26.25 -8.66
N SER A 138 19.41 -25.41 -9.65
CA SER A 138 20.17 -24.22 -10.01
C SER A 138 19.81 -23.02 -9.13
N GLU A 139 18.64 -23.04 -8.47
CA GLU A 139 18.16 -21.96 -7.61
C GLU A 139 19.13 -21.65 -6.47
N VAL A 140 19.32 -20.36 -6.25
CA VAL A 140 20.33 -19.88 -5.30
C VAL A 140 19.86 -20.04 -3.87
N SER A 141 18.55 -19.93 -3.61
CA SER A 141 17.93 -20.11 -2.30
C SER A 141 18.23 -21.49 -1.69
N ILE A 142 18.08 -22.56 -2.47
CA ILE A 142 18.37 -23.94 -2.04
C ILE A 142 19.86 -24.14 -1.80
N LYS A 143 20.72 -23.61 -2.69
CA LYS A 143 22.18 -23.65 -2.51
C LYS A 143 22.63 -22.93 -1.25
N ALA A 144 22.11 -21.74 -1.01
CA ALA A 144 22.46 -20.93 0.15
C ALA A 144 22.00 -21.62 1.46
N MET A 145 20.81 -22.22 1.46
CA MET A 145 20.33 -23.04 2.58
C MET A 145 21.29 -24.18 2.92
N LEU A 146 21.72 -24.97 1.93
CA LEU A 146 22.63 -26.10 2.13
C LEU A 146 24.01 -25.64 2.62
N LEU A 147 24.56 -24.58 2.02
CA LEU A 147 25.85 -24.02 2.39
C LEU A 147 25.86 -23.42 3.80
N SER A 148 24.76 -22.77 4.22
CA SER A 148 24.64 -22.20 5.57
C SER A 148 24.81 -23.24 6.68
N LYS A 149 24.54 -24.51 6.37
CA LYS A 149 24.67 -25.67 7.27
C LYS A 149 25.92 -26.52 7.01
N ASN A 150 26.89 -25.97 6.27
CA ASN A 150 28.16 -26.63 5.94
C ASN A 150 27.95 -27.98 5.19
N THR A 151 26.80 -28.15 4.53
CA THR A 151 26.49 -29.31 3.69
C THR A 151 26.95 -29.01 2.27
N LYS A 152 27.89 -29.82 1.76
CA LYS A 152 28.43 -29.59 0.42
C LYS A 152 27.56 -30.26 -0.63
N MET A 153 27.33 -29.58 -1.75
CA MET A 153 26.51 -30.10 -2.84
C MET A 153 27.00 -31.44 -3.41
N HIS A 154 28.30 -31.69 -3.44
CA HIS A 154 28.85 -32.96 -3.94
C HIS A 154 28.75 -34.13 -2.95
N GLU A 155 28.34 -33.87 -1.71
CA GLU A 155 28.08 -34.90 -0.69
C GLU A 155 26.61 -35.37 -0.73
N ILE A 156 25.79 -34.79 -1.61
CA ILE A 156 24.38 -35.11 -1.82
C ILE A 156 24.22 -35.78 -3.19
N ASP A 157 23.42 -36.85 -3.26
CA ASP A 157 23.14 -37.56 -4.52
C ASP A 157 21.92 -36.91 -5.21
N PHE A 158 22.17 -35.93 -6.07
CA PHE A 158 21.12 -35.28 -6.85
C PHE A 158 20.66 -36.15 -8.01
N ILE A 159 19.37 -36.48 -8.03
CA ILE A 159 18.75 -37.29 -9.08
C ILE A 159 17.69 -36.48 -9.85
N LYS A 160 17.45 -36.86 -11.10
CA LYS A 160 16.50 -36.17 -11.98
C LYS A 160 15.06 -36.27 -11.44
N HIS A 161 14.36 -35.14 -11.43
CA HIS A 161 12.94 -35.09 -11.06
C HIS A 161 12.04 -35.93 -11.96
N SER A 162 11.19 -36.78 -11.35
CA SER A 162 10.19 -37.58 -12.05
C SER A 162 8.83 -36.89 -12.16
N HIS A 163 8.61 -35.82 -11.40
CA HIS A 163 7.33 -35.12 -11.25
C HIS A 163 6.22 -35.97 -10.64
N ASN A 164 6.58 -37.03 -9.92
CA ASN A 164 5.65 -37.92 -9.24
C ASN A 164 5.98 -38.00 -7.75
N VAL A 165 5.09 -37.48 -6.89
CA VAL A 165 5.26 -37.49 -5.43
C VAL A 165 5.36 -38.91 -4.85
N ASN A 166 4.82 -39.92 -5.55
CA ASN A 166 4.89 -41.31 -5.09
C ASN A 166 6.33 -41.83 -5.00
N ASP A 167 7.29 -41.25 -5.73
CA ASP A 167 8.69 -41.64 -5.61
C ASP A 167 9.27 -41.34 -4.23
N LEU A 168 8.74 -40.33 -3.53
CA LEU A 168 9.05 -40.06 -2.13
C LEU A 168 8.39 -41.09 -1.20
N ILE A 169 7.15 -41.48 -1.49
CA ILE A 169 6.38 -42.47 -0.71
C ILE A 169 7.06 -43.85 -0.78
N GLU A 170 7.38 -44.30 -2.00
CA GLU A 170 8.04 -45.56 -2.32
C GLU A 170 9.54 -45.59 -1.96
N SER A 171 10.10 -44.48 -1.46
CA SER A 171 11.51 -44.34 -1.10
C SER A 171 12.48 -44.52 -2.29
N LYS A 172 12.05 -44.16 -3.51
CA LYS A 172 12.97 -44.03 -4.65
C LYS A 172 13.87 -42.81 -4.50
N THR A 173 13.39 -41.81 -3.77
CA THR A 173 14.14 -40.63 -3.30
C THR A 173 13.92 -40.42 -1.81
N ASP A 174 14.87 -39.75 -1.14
CA ASP A 174 14.77 -39.40 0.27
C ASP A 174 14.16 -37.99 0.46
N LEU A 175 14.51 -37.08 -0.45
CA LEU A 175 13.94 -35.73 -0.56
C LEU A 175 13.55 -35.43 -2.01
N MET A 176 12.64 -34.49 -2.20
CA MET A 176 12.34 -33.93 -3.52
C MET A 176 12.15 -32.41 -3.49
N SER A 177 12.50 -31.71 -4.57
CA SER A 177 12.06 -30.34 -4.79
C SER A 177 10.57 -30.31 -5.09
N ALA A 178 9.87 -29.36 -4.50
CA ALA A 178 8.44 -29.20 -4.71
C ALA A 178 8.01 -27.76 -4.46
N TYR A 179 6.82 -27.43 -4.93
CA TYR A 179 6.15 -26.19 -4.53
C TYR A 179 5.28 -26.45 -3.30
N LEU A 180 5.31 -25.49 -2.37
CA LEU A 180 4.47 -25.50 -1.16
C LEU A 180 2.98 -25.59 -1.50
N SER A 181 2.59 -25.10 -2.67
CA SER A 181 1.21 -25.10 -3.18
C SER A 181 0.76 -26.43 -3.81
N LYS A 182 1.62 -27.46 -3.90
CA LYS A 182 1.30 -28.73 -4.60
C LYS A 182 1.61 -29.99 -3.80
N ALA A 183 2.88 -30.38 -3.67
CA ALA A 183 3.24 -31.67 -3.06
C ALA A 183 2.73 -31.86 -1.62
N PRO A 184 2.71 -30.83 -0.74
CA PRO A 184 2.10 -30.92 0.58
C PRO A 184 0.62 -31.38 0.56
N TYR A 185 -0.16 -30.92 -0.43
CA TYR A 185 -1.56 -31.32 -0.58
C TYR A 185 -1.70 -32.78 -1.00
N GLU A 186 -0.90 -33.23 -1.97
CA GLU A 186 -0.94 -34.62 -2.44
C GLU A 186 -0.61 -35.59 -1.30
N LEU A 187 0.41 -35.28 -0.50
CA LEU A 187 0.79 -36.09 0.66
C LEU A 187 -0.25 -36.06 1.78
N GLN A 188 -0.89 -34.91 2.04
CA GLN A 188 -2.01 -34.81 2.98
C GLN A 188 -3.20 -35.68 2.55
N LYS A 189 -3.56 -35.63 1.26
CA LYS A 189 -4.66 -36.44 0.68
C LYS A 189 -4.40 -37.95 0.81
N MET A 190 -3.14 -38.36 0.72
CA MET A 190 -2.70 -39.74 0.92
C MET A 190 -2.44 -40.11 2.39
N ASN A 191 -2.62 -39.17 3.33
CA ASN A 191 -2.34 -39.32 4.75
C ASN A 191 -0.89 -39.77 5.04
N VAL A 192 0.07 -39.24 4.26
CA VAL A 192 1.50 -39.48 4.42
C VAL A 192 2.13 -38.32 5.20
N PRO A 193 2.68 -38.56 6.40
CA PRO A 193 3.42 -37.54 7.14
C PRO A 193 4.67 -37.08 6.38
N TYR A 194 4.92 -35.77 6.36
CA TYR A 194 6.07 -35.17 5.68
C TYR A 194 6.67 -34.02 6.46
N LYS A 195 7.91 -33.68 6.11
CA LYS A 195 8.62 -32.49 6.60
C LYS A 195 8.98 -31.58 5.43
N VAL A 196 8.81 -30.28 5.66
CA VAL A 196 9.15 -29.22 4.70
C VAL A 196 10.43 -28.53 5.17
N PHE A 197 11.36 -28.35 4.24
CA PHE A 197 12.58 -27.57 4.41
C PHE A 197 12.50 -26.38 3.46
N ASN A 198 12.05 -25.25 3.99
CA ASN A 198 11.90 -24.01 3.23
C ASN A 198 13.15 -23.14 3.40
N PRO A 199 13.84 -22.71 2.33
CA PRO A 199 14.99 -21.79 2.42
C PRO A 199 14.75 -20.53 3.25
N LYS A 200 13.51 -20.02 3.26
CA LYS A 200 13.11 -18.88 4.10
C LYS A 200 13.34 -19.15 5.59
N ASP A 201 13.17 -20.40 6.04
CA ASP A 201 13.35 -20.78 7.45
C ASP A 201 14.82 -20.73 7.92
N TYR A 202 15.73 -20.64 6.96
CA TYR A 202 17.18 -20.55 7.11
C TYR A 202 17.72 -19.14 6.80
N GLY A 203 16.84 -18.17 6.52
CA GLY A 203 17.19 -16.78 6.27
C GLY A 203 17.29 -16.39 4.79
N PHE A 204 16.94 -17.29 3.86
CA PHE A 204 17.04 -17.05 2.42
C PHE A 204 15.65 -16.73 1.84
N ASP A 205 15.19 -15.51 2.13
CA ASP A 205 13.90 -14.99 1.67
C ASP A 205 14.02 -14.39 0.26
N MET A 206 13.48 -15.09 -0.75
CA MET A 206 13.52 -14.71 -2.17
C MET A 206 12.13 -14.36 -2.72
N TYR A 207 12.10 -13.46 -3.70
CA TYR A 207 10.96 -13.32 -4.60
C TYR A 207 10.84 -14.52 -5.54
N SER A 208 9.64 -14.76 -6.08
CA SER A 208 9.44 -15.66 -7.21
C SER A 208 8.40 -15.08 -8.16
N ASP A 209 8.35 -15.63 -9.37
CA ASP A 209 7.35 -15.30 -10.40
C ASP A 209 7.37 -13.80 -10.75
N PHE A 210 8.56 -13.34 -11.13
CA PHE A 210 8.75 -12.07 -11.79
C PHE A 210 8.04 -12.09 -13.14
N LEU A 211 7.12 -11.15 -13.34
CA LEU A 211 6.75 -10.77 -14.70
C LEU A 211 7.86 -9.86 -15.22
N PHE A 212 8.38 -10.14 -16.41
CA PHE A 212 9.47 -9.37 -17.00
C PHE A 212 9.32 -9.21 -18.51
N THR A 213 10.07 -8.25 -19.07
CA THR A 213 10.15 -7.98 -20.51
C THR A 213 11.59 -7.63 -20.92
N ASN A 214 11.79 -7.36 -22.21
CA ASN A 214 13.05 -6.90 -22.75
C ASN A 214 13.25 -5.39 -22.50
N GLN A 215 14.48 -4.95 -22.26
CA GLN A 215 14.84 -3.53 -22.12
C GLN A 215 14.34 -2.68 -23.29
N ASP A 216 14.40 -3.20 -24.52
CA ASP A 216 13.94 -2.48 -25.69
C ASP A 216 12.42 -2.23 -25.66
N MET A 217 11.63 -3.08 -24.99
CA MET A 217 10.19 -2.82 -24.76
C MET A 217 10.01 -1.60 -23.87
N ILE A 218 10.81 -1.46 -22.82
CA ILE A 218 10.79 -0.29 -21.92
C ILE A 218 11.26 0.96 -22.67
N ASP A 219 12.35 0.86 -23.43
CA ASP A 219 12.98 2.02 -24.06
C ASP A 219 12.16 2.60 -25.23
N TYR A 220 11.42 1.75 -25.96
CA TYR A 220 10.73 2.13 -27.19
C TYR A 220 9.20 2.00 -27.14
N ASP A 221 8.65 1.27 -26.17
CA ASP A 221 7.23 0.88 -26.15
C ASP A 221 6.67 0.67 -24.74
N LEU A 222 7.09 1.55 -23.82
CA LEU A 222 6.71 1.46 -22.42
C LEU A 222 5.20 1.42 -22.19
N SER A 223 4.40 2.10 -23.03
CA SER A 223 2.95 2.05 -22.93
C SER A 223 2.40 0.62 -23.01
N THR A 224 3.01 -0.24 -23.81
CA THR A 224 2.62 -1.65 -23.94
C THR A 224 3.02 -2.44 -22.70
N ALA A 225 4.23 -2.21 -22.17
CA ALA A 225 4.70 -2.84 -20.94
C ALA A 225 3.82 -2.47 -19.73
N LEU A 226 3.48 -1.19 -19.56
CA LEU A 226 2.60 -0.72 -18.48
C LEU A 226 1.17 -1.23 -18.64
N ALA A 227 0.63 -1.17 -19.86
CA ALA A 227 -0.70 -1.72 -20.16
C ALA A 227 -0.79 -3.21 -19.81
N PHE A 228 0.24 -3.98 -20.18
CA PHE A 228 0.32 -5.40 -19.86
C PHE A 228 0.43 -5.61 -18.35
N LYS A 229 1.37 -4.93 -17.69
CA LYS A 229 1.58 -4.97 -16.23
C LYS A 229 0.27 -4.72 -15.47
N HIS A 230 -0.42 -3.62 -15.77
CA HIS A 230 -1.65 -3.22 -15.07
C HIS A 230 -2.80 -4.19 -15.34
N ALA A 231 -2.96 -4.64 -16.59
CA ALA A 231 -3.98 -5.63 -16.94
C ALA A 231 -3.74 -6.97 -16.22
N SER A 232 -2.48 -7.44 -16.16
CA SER A 232 -2.11 -8.67 -15.45
C SER A 232 -2.35 -8.54 -13.94
N LEU A 233 -1.96 -7.42 -13.31
CA LEU A 233 -2.20 -7.19 -11.88
C LEU A 233 -3.70 -7.11 -11.56
N LYS A 234 -4.50 -6.46 -12.42
CA LYS A 234 -5.97 -6.46 -12.30
C LYS A 234 -6.54 -7.88 -12.42
N GLY A 235 -6.01 -8.70 -13.33
CA GLY A 235 -6.33 -10.12 -13.45
C GLY A 235 -6.01 -10.90 -12.18
N TRP A 236 -4.85 -10.67 -11.58
CA TRP A 236 -4.45 -11.31 -10.32
C TRP A 236 -5.30 -10.88 -9.12
N GLN A 237 -5.61 -9.60 -9.01
CA GLN A 237 -6.53 -9.10 -7.98
C GLN A 237 -7.91 -9.76 -8.09
N TYR A 238 -8.42 -9.91 -9.32
CA TYR A 238 -9.66 -10.64 -9.57
C TYR A 238 -9.51 -12.13 -9.19
N ALA A 239 -8.46 -12.80 -9.65
CA ALA A 239 -8.21 -14.21 -9.38
C ALA A 239 -8.23 -14.54 -7.88
N TYR A 240 -7.59 -13.71 -7.04
CA TYR A 240 -7.56 -13.90 -5.59
C TYR A 240 -8.82 -13.46 -4.84
N SER A 241 -9.63 -12.57 -5.41
CA SER A 241 -10.91 -12.16 -4.83
C SER A 241 -12.06 -13.09 -5.24
N HIS A 242 -11.92 -13.83 -6.35
CA HIS A 242 -12.92 -14.72 -6.92
C HIS A 242 -12.32 -16.11 -7.18
N ILE A 243 -11.74 -16.73 -6.14
CA ILE A 243 -11.02 -18.00 -6.26
C ILE A 243 -11.90 -19.10 -6.86
N ASP A 244 -13.14 -19.27 -6.39
CA ASP A 244 -14.02 -20.35 -6.89
C ASP A 244 -14.34 -20.20 -8.39
N GLU A 245 -14.65 -18.99 -8.85
CA GLU A 245 -14.88 -18.70 -10.28
C GLU A 245 -13.62 -18.92 -11.11
N THR A 246 -12.47 -18.51 -10.56
CA THR A 246 -11.17 -18.66 -11.22
C THR A 246 -10.79 -20.13 -11.35
N VAL A 247 -11.03 -20.93 -10.31
CA VAL A 247 -10.83 -22.39 -10.33
C VAL A 247 -11.74 -23.02 -11.38
N ASP A 248 -13.01 -22.62 -11.47
CA ASP A 248 -13.93 -23.13 -12.49
C ASP A 248 -13.47 -22.80 -13.92
N LEU A 249 -12.95 -21.59 -14.13
CA LEU A 249 -12.36 -21.18 -15.40
C LEU A 249 -11.17 -22.07 -15.78
N LEU A 250 -10.20 -22.22 -14.88
CA LEU A 250 -9.01 -23.04 -15.12
C LEU A 250 -9.38 -24.49 -15.35
N TYR A 251 -10.22 -25.07 -14.48
CA TYR A 251 -10.67 -26.45 -14.60
C TYR A 251 -11.32 -26.75 -15.95
N THR A 252 -12.06 -25.80 -16.52
CA THR A 252 -12.82 -25.98 -17.76
C THR A 252 -11.98 -25.71 -19.01
N LYS A 253 -11.07 -24.72 -18.98
CA LYS A 253 -10.35 -24.23 -20.16
C LYS A 253 -8.84 -24.46 -20.16
N TYR A 254 -8.21 -24.52 -19.00
CA TYR A 254 -6.76 -24.47 -18.81
C TYR A 254 -6.32 -25.53 -17.78
N ASN A 255 -6.52 -26.81 -18.10
CA ASN A 255 -6.29 -27.93 -17.18
C ASN A 255 -5.68 -29.16 -17.88
N GLU A 256 -4.59 -28.97 -18.60
CA GLU A 256 -3.89 -30.06 -19.31
C GLU A 256 -3.36 -31.15 -18.36
N GLN A 257 -3.13 -30.80 -17.09
CA GLN A 257 -2.64 -31.71 -16.07
C GLN A 257 -3.75 -32.53 -15.36
N ASN A 258 -5.02 -32.34 -15.73
CA ASN A 258 -6.18 -32.99 -15.09
C ASN A 258 -6.26 -32.80 -13.57
N LEU A 259 -5.92 -31.60 -13.11
CA LEU A 259 -6.03 -31.20 -11.70
C LEU A 259 -7.51 -31.14 -11.28
N THR A 260 -7.78 -31.55 -10.05
CA THR A 260 -9.09 -31.40 -9.41
C THR A 260 -9.33 -29.96 -8.98
N LYS A 261 -10.60 -29.59 -8.77
CA LYS A 261 -10.95 -28.24 -8.29
C LYS A 261 -10.39 -27.99 -6.89
N GLU A 262 -10.37 -29.00 -6.04
CA GLU A 262 -9.81 -28.94 -4.70
C GLU A 262 -8.30 -28.70 -4.72
N GLU A 263 -7.57 -29.30 -5.67
CA GLU A 263 -6.14 -29.05 -5.89
C GLU A 263 -5.87 -27.60 -6.30
N LEU A 264 -6.61 -27.09 -7.30
CA LEU A 264 -6.49 -25.71 -7.76
C LEU A 264 -6.86 -24.70 -6.66
N LYS A 265 -7.87 -25.01 -5.83
CA LYS A 265 -8.27 -24.15 -4.71
C LYS A 265 -7.23 -24.15 -3.59
N PHE A 266 -6.65 -25.30 -3.26
CA PHE A 266 -5.54 -25.35 -2.31
C PHE A 266 -4.35 -24.54 -2.82
N GLU A 267 -4.00 -24.70 -4.09
CA GLU A 267 -2.93 -23.95 -4.74
C GLU A 267 -3.17 -22.43 -4.62
N ALA A 268 -4.40 -21.98 -4.94
CA ALA A 268 -4.82 -20.59 -4.85
C ALA A 268 -4.59 -19.97 -3.47
N GLU A 269 -5.03 -20.65 -2.40
CA GLU A 269 -4.94 -20.14 -1.03
C GLU A 269 -3.47 -20.05 -0.56
N VAL A 270 -2.66 -21.05 -0.91
CA VAL A 270 -1.23 -21.03 -0.57
C VAL A 270 -0.52 -19.90 -1.31
N LEU A 271 -0.73 -19.78 -2.63
CA LEU A 271 -0.09 -18.75 -3.44
C LEU A 271 -0.53 -17.35 -3.04
N LYS A 272 -1.83 -17.14 -2.75
CA LYS A 272 -2.35 -15.86 -2.24
C LYS A 272 -1.62 -15.42 -0.97
N ARG A 273 -1.43 -16.34 -0.01
CA ARG A 273 -0.68 -16.05 1.22
C ARG A 273 0.78 -15.65 0.94
N LEU A 274 1.43 -16.29 -0.04
CA LEU A 274 2.81 -15.95 -0.43
C LEU A 274 2.87 -14.60 -1.16
N SER A 275 1.84 -14.24 -1.93
CA SER A 275 1.75 -12.95 -2.65
C SER A 275 1.56 -11.73 -1.75
N PHE A 276 1.00 -11.90 -0.55
CA PHE A 276 0.76 -10.83 0.42
C PHE A 276 1.63 -10.98 1.69
N SER A 277 2.76 -11.68 1.59
CA SER A 277 3.65 -11.85 2.74
C SER A 277 4.32 -10.53 3.10
N LYS A 278 3.99 -10.00 4.29
CA LYS A 278 4.51 -8.73 4.84
C LYS A 278 4.20 -7.48 3.98
N THR A 279 3.21 -7.54 3.10
CA THR A 279 2.74 -6.42 2.28
C THR A 279 1.27 -6.60 1.90
N ASP A 280 0.51 -5.51 1.83
CA ASP A 280 -0.86 -5.49 1.30
C ASP A 280 -0.89 -5.19 -0.21
N GLU A 281 0.25 -4.84 -0.80
CA GLU A 281 0.40 -4.48 -2.21
C GLU A 281 0.85 -5.66 -3.06
N LEU A 282 0.04 -5.98 -4.08
CA LEU A 282 0.28 -7.11 -4.98
C LEU A 282 1.33 -6.75 -6.04
N GLY A 283 2.35 -7.58 -6.18
CA GLY A 283 3.40 -7.38 -7.18
C GLY A 283 4.54 -6.46 -6.74
N LEU A 284 4.50 -5.92 -5.52
CA LEU A 284 5.48 -4.95 -5.03
C LEU A 284 6.91 -5.52 -5.08
N ILE A 285 7.83 -4.76 -5.68
CA ILE A 285 9.27 -5.01 -5.60
C ILE A 285 9.88 -3.92 -4.73
N VAL A 286 10.47 -4.32 -3.60
CA VAL A 286 11.12 -3.41 -2.65
C VAL A 286 12.62 -3.34 -3.00
N PRO A 287 13.19 -2.14 -3.27
CA PRO A 287 14.60 -1.99 -3.63
C PRO A 287 15.56 -2.66 -2.64
N GLU A 288 15.30 -2.52 -1.34
CA GLU A 288 16.13 -3.11 -0.27
C GLU A 288 16.05 -4.64 -0.26
N LYS A 289 14.94 -5.23 -0.69
CA LYS A 289 14.85 -6.70 -0.83
C LYS A 289 15.62 -7.18 -2.05
N ILE A 290 15.49 -6.51 -3.20
CA ILE A 290 16.28 -6.85 -4.40
C ILE A 290 17.78 -6.70 -4.15
N GLN A 291 18.20 -5.64 -3.46
CA GLN A 291 19.60 -5.44 -3.08
C GLN A 291 20.13 -6.60 -2.22
N ARG A 292 19.37 -7.04 -1.20
CA ARG A 292 19.77 -8.19 -0.37
C ARG A 292 19.91 -9.49 -1.15
N ILE A 293 19.02 -9.73 -2.11
CA ILE A 293 19.10 -10.91 -3.00
C ILE A 293 20.39 -10.82 -3.85
N TYR A 294 20.67 -9.65 -4.41
CA TYR A 294 21.88 -9.41 -5.19
C TYR A 294 23.16 -9.54 -4.35
N ASP A 295 23.17 -9.03 -3.11
CA ASP A 295 24.30 -9.13 -2.19
C ASP A 295 24.59 -10.58 -1.81
N LEU A 296 23.55 -11.40 -1.61
CA LEU A 296 23.72 -12.84 -1.40
C LEU A 296 24.43 -13.47 -2.61
N TYR A 297 24.02 -13.12 -3.83
CA TYR A 297 24.63 -13.65 -5.04
C TYR A 297 26.10 -13.24 -5.16
N ASN A 298 26.42 -12.02 -4.74
CA ASN A 298 27.79 -11.52 -4.69
C ASN A 298 28.66 -12.26 -3.65
N VAL A 299 28.13 -12.47 -2.44
CA VAL A 299 28.81 -13.26 -1.39
C VAL A 299 29.06 -14.70 -1.85
N MET A 300 28.16 -15.25 -2.65
CA MET A 300 28.30 -16.58 -3.25
C MET A 300 29.21 -16.61 -4.50
N GLY A 301 29.77 -15.48 -4.92
CA GLY A 301 30.64 -15.39 -6.09
C GLY A 301 29.93 -15.55 -7.44
N LEU A 302 28.61 -15.35 -7.49
CA LEU A 302 27.78 -15.50 -8.70
C LEU A 302 27.66 -14.21 -9.51
N THR A 303 28.21 -13.10 -9.03
CA THR A 303 28.14 -11.79 -9.69
C THR A 303 29.53 -11.29 -10.11
N PRO A 304 30.13 -11.84 -11.19
CA PRO A 304 31.45 -11.40 -11.65
C PRO A 304 31.44 -9.94 -12.16
N ASN A 305 30.28 -9.45 -12.59
CA ASN A 305 30.07 -8.08 -13.05
C ASN A 305 29.03 -7.37 -12.18
N LYS A 306 29.28 -6.10 -11.86
CA LYS A 306 28.28 -5.24 -11.21
C LYS A 306 27.22 -4.81 -12.22
N ILE A 307 25.95 -4.83 -11.80
CA ILE A 307 24.83 -4.28 -12.56
C ILE A 307 24.16 -3.18 -11.77
N ASP A 308 23.46 -2.29 -12.47
CA ASP A 308 22.54 -1.34 -11.85
C ASP A 308 21.19 -2.03 -11.62
N LEU A 309 20.81 -2.17 -10.34
CA LEU A 309 19.55 -2.80 -9.96
C LEU A 309 18.34 -1.86 -10.19
N ASP A 310 18.55 -0.54 -10.25
CA ASP A 310 17.49 0.42 -10.57
C ASP A 310 17.09 0.32 -12.05
N GLU A 311 18.01 -0.09 -12.93
CA GLU A 311 17.70 -0.39 -14.33
C GLU A 311 17.08 -1.79 -14.53
N PHE A 312 17.19 -2.68 -13.54
CA PHE A 312 16.64 -4.02 -13.61
C PHE A 312 15.13 -4.05 -13.32
N VAL A 313 14.61 -3.11 -12.53
CA VAL A 313 13.21 -3.09 -12.08
C VAL A 313 12.49 -1.86 -12.60
N LEU A 314 11.32 -2.05 -13.20
CA LEU A 314 10.39 -0.97 -13.54
C LEU A 314 9.53 -0.61 -12.33
N TYR A 315 9.99 0.36 -11.52
CA TYR A 315 9.22 0.90 -10.40
C TYR A 315 8.06 1.79 -10.88
N ASP A 316 6.90 1.69 -10.22
CA ASP A 316 5.71 2.52 -10.50
C ASP A 316 5.86 3.98 -10.03
N ASN A 317 7.07 4.41 -9.66
CA ASN A 317 7.42 5.79 -9.32
C ASN A 317 7.33 6.78 -10.50
N PHE A 318 6.54 6.45 -11.53
CA PHE A 318 6.20 7.33 -12.65
C PHE A 318 5.37 8.56 -12.27
N ASN A 319 4.95 8.69 -11.01
CA ASN A 319 4.25 9.87 -10.54
C ASN A 319 5.14 11.10 -10.30
N GLU A 320 6.47 11.01 -10.40
CA GLU A 320 7.35 12.18 -10.22
C GLU A 320 8.20 12.59 -11.44
N LYS A 321 8.38 11.76 -12.47
CA LYS A 321 9.14 12.15 -13.67
C LYS A 321 8.33 11.95 -14.95
N LEU A 322 7.92 13.06 -15.54
CA LEU A 322 7.33 13.11 -16.87
C LEU A 322 8.25 12.43 -17.90
N GLU A 323 7.76 11.40 -18.56
CA GLU A 323 8.53 10.58 -19.48
C GLU A 323 8.75 11.24 -20.84
N LEU A 324 9.80 12.03 -20.93
CA LEU A 324 10.18 12.74 -22.14
C LEU A 324 11.20 11.95 -22.96
N THR A 325 11.03 11.88 -24.27
CA THR A 325 12.06 11.36 -25.19
C THR A 325 13.30 12.24 -25.14
N LYS A 326 14.46 11.74 -25.60
CA LYS A 326 15.70 12.55 -25.72
C LYS A 326 15.46 13.83 -26.56
N THR A 327 14.67 13.74 -27.61
CA THR A 327 14.29 14.88 -28.47
C THR A 327 13.40 15.88 -27.74
N GLU A 328 12.44 15.42 -26.95
CA GLU A 328 11.55 16.28 -26.15
C GLU A 328 12.33 16.97 -25.02
N ARG A 329 13.24 16.28 -24.32
CA ARG A 329 14.15 16.89 -23.34
C ARG A 329 15.05 17.95 -23.97
N HIS A 330 15.59 17.67 -25.16
CA HIS A 330 16.38 18.65 -25.91
C HIS A 330 15.55 19.86 -26.33
N TYR A 331 14.29 19.63 -26.75
CA TYR A 331 13.36 20.70 -27.07
C TYR A 331 13.12 21.62 -25.87
N ILE A 332 12.85 21.08 -24.67
CA ILE A 332 12.66 21.87 -23.45
C ILE A 332 13.92 22.66 -23.08
N LYS A 333 15.11 22.07 -23.26
CA LYS A 333 16.37 22.77 -22.99
C LYS A 333 16.55 24.04 -23.84
N ASN A 334 16.07 24.02 -25.09
CA ASN A 334 16.22 25.13 -26.03
C ASN A 334 14.97 26.03 -26.15
N ASN A 335 13.80 25.54 -25.73
CA ASN A 335 12.49 26.21 -25.87
C ASN A 335 11.72 26.06 -24.56
N ARG A 336 12.36 26.45 -23.46
CA ARG A 336 11.81 26.29 -22.11
C ARG A 336 10.59 27.18 -21.87
N HIS A 337 10.63 28.37 -22.45
CA HIS A 337 9.62 29.42 -22.33
C HIS A 337 8.55 29.26 -23.41
N VAL A 338 7.28 29.28 -22.99
CA VAL A 338 6.11 29.03 -23.82
C VAL A 338 5.16 30.23 -23.68
N ASN A 339 4.99 30.97 -24.77
CA ASN A 339 4.10 32.13 -24.79
C ASN A 339 2.64 31.66 -24.67
N THR A 340 1.97 32.08 -23.60
CA THR A 340 0.66 31.58 -23.21
C THR A 340 -0.37 32.69 -23.28
N CYS A 341 -1.38 32.50 -24.11
CA CYS A 341 -2.60 33.29 -24.11
C CYS A 341 -3.68 32.58 -23.28
N ILE A 342 -4.63 33.32 -22.73
CA ILE A 342 -5.70 32.81 -21.87
C ILE A 342 -7.06 33.36 -22.31
N LEU A 343 -8.14 32.78 -21.82
CA LEU A 343 -9.43 33.47 -21.83
C LEU A 343 -9.45 34.47 -20.64
N PRO A 344 -9.46 35.78 -20.88
CA PRO A 344 -9.44 36.78 -19.80
C PRO A 344 -10.75 36.77 -19.01
N GLU A 345 -10.69 37.16 -17.73
CA GLU A 345 -11.85 37.42 -16.85
C GLU A 345 -12.86 36.28 -16.62
N LEU A 346 -12.45 35.02 -16.79
CA LEU A 346 -13.31 33.86 -16.51
C LEU A 346 -13.11 33.32 -15.08
N LYS A 347 -13.53 34.09 -14.06
CA LYS A 347 -13.47 33.64 -12.66
C LYS A 347 -14.41 32.45 -12.39
N PRO A 348 -14.01 31.42 -11.62
CA PRO A 348 -12.72 31.23 -10.95
C PRO A 348 -11.71 30.40 -11.77
N TYR A 349 -11.95 30.20 -13.06
CA TYR A 349 -11.11 29.36 -13.91
C TYR A 349 -9.82 30.04 -14.37
N SER A 350 -9.90 31.25 -14.94
CA SER A 350 -8.78 31.95 -15.59
C SER A 350 -9.03 33.46 -15.59
N PHE A 351 -8.24 34.23 -14.85
CA PHE A 351 -8.39 35.69 -14.78
C PHE A 351 -7.05 36.37 -14.45
N VAL A 352 -6.95 37.69 -14.68
CA VAL A 352 -5.73 38.46 -14.40
C VAL A 352 -6.03 39.51 -13.33
N GLU A 353 -5.26 39.48 -12.24
CA GLU A 353 -5.31 40.51 -11.20
C GLU A 353 -3.88 41.01 -10.95
N GLU A 354 -3.70 42.33 -10.83
CA GLU A 354 -2.37 42.95 -10.56
C GLU A 354 -1.25 42.45 -11.50
N ASN A 355 -1.58 42.28 -12.80
CA ASN A 355 -0.68 41.73 -13.84
C ASN A 355 -0.26 40.26 -13.65
N SER A 356 -0.90 39.51 -12.75
CA SER A 356 -0.61 38.10 -12.48
C SER A 356 -1.76 37.18 -12.90
N PHE A 357 -1.44 36.00 -13.43
CA PHE A 357 -2.42 35.01 -13.88
C PHE A 357 -2.93 34.17 -12.70
N HIS A 358 -4.23 34.20 -12.45
CA HIS A 358 -4.88 33.51 -11.33
C HIS A 358 -6.04 32.59 -11.79
N GLY A 359 -6.45 31.70 -10.90
CA GLY A 359 -7.54 30.75 -11.10
C GLY A 359 -7.06 29.30 -11.24
N PHE A 360 -8.04 28.39 -11.39
CA PHE A 360 -7.79 26.95 -11.55
C PHE A 360 -6.80 26.63 -12.68
N VAL A 361 -6.93 27.30 -13.83
CA VAL A 361 -6.07 27.05 -15.00
C VAL A 361 -4.63 27.48 -14.72
N SER A 362 -4.41 28.54 -13.93
CA SER A 362 -3.07 28.98 -13.52
C SER A 362 -2.40 27.96 -12.59
N ASP A 363 -3.12 27.46 -11.59
CA ASP A 363 -2.62 26.40 -10.70
C ASP A 363 -2.35 25.09 -11.48
N TYR A 364 -3.19 24.79 -12.48
CA TYR A 364 -3.01 23.63 -13.35
C TYR A 364 -1.77 23.75 -14.25
N LEU A 365 -1.52 24.91 -14.85
CA LEU A 365 -0.28 25.17 -15.59
C LEU A 365 0.95 25.12 -14.68
N SER A 366 0.86 25.64 -13.45
CA SER A 366 1.94 25.55 -12.45
C SER A 366 2.32 24.09 -12.11
N LEU A 367 1.32 23.20 -12.06
CA LEU A 367 1.56 21.76 -11.90
C LEU A 367 2.27 21.18 -13.14
N ILE A 368 1.88 21.59 -14.35
CA ILE A 368 2.56 21.20 -15.59
C ILE A 368 4.01 21.73 -15.61
N GLU A 369 4.29 22.94 -15.13
CA GLU A 369 5.67 23.45 -15.02
C GLU A 369 6.52 22.56 -14.12
N LYS A 370 5.97 22.16 -12.96
CA LYS A 370 6.67 21.29 -11.99
C LYS A 370 7.00 19.92 -12.60
N LYS A 371 6.08 19.34 -13.38
CA LYS A 371 6.26 18.00 -13.98
C LYS A 371 7.11 18.03 -15.26
N SER A 372 6.95 19.04 -16.11
CA SER A 372 7.59 19.10 -17.44
C SER A 372 8.90 19.88 -17.49
N GLY A 373 9.10 20.85 -16.59
CA GLY A 373 10.22 21.80 -16.63
C GLY A 373 10.05 22.97 -17.60
N LEU A 374 8.93 23.04 -18.33
CA LEU A 374 8.51 24.20 -19.11
C LEU A 374 8.22 25.41 -18.21
N LYS A 375 8.20 26.59 -18.80
CA LYS A 375 7.79 27.85 -18.19
C LYS A 375 6.78 28.55 -19.07
N PHE A 376 5.65 28.94 -18.49
CA PHE A 376 4.55 29.58 -19.21
C PHE A 376 4.57 31.08 -18.97
N ASP A 377 4.88 31.84 -20.02
CA ASP A 377 4.92 33.29 -19.97
C ASP A 377 3.59 33.83 -20.49
N LEU A 378 2.85 34.55 -19.63
CA LEU A 378 1.56 35.13 -20.00
C LEU A 378 1.75 36.27 -21.01
N ILE A 379 1.08 36.18 -22.16
CA ILE A 379 0.86 37.30 -23.09
C ILE A 379 -0.55 37.83 -22.82
N GLN A 380 -0.62 39.05 -22.28
CA GLN A 380 -1.90 39.69 -21.99
C GLN A 380 -2.65 40.03 -23.28
N THR A 381 -3.94 39.72 -23.29
CA THR A 381 -4.88 40.06 -24.37
C THR A 381 -6.15 40.63 -23.76
N GLN A 382 -6.81 41.52 -24.49
CA GLN A 382 -8.03 42.23 -24.08
C GLN A 382 -9.29 41.40 -24.29
N SER A 383 -9.25 40.41 -25.19
CA SER A 383 -10.40 39.55 -25.48
C SER A 383 -9.96 38.15 -25.92
N PHE A 384 -10.90 37.21 -25.87
CA PHE A 384 -10.67 35.86 -26.39
C PHE A 384 -10.36 35.83 -27.88
N ASP A 385 -10.98 36.72 -28.67
CA ASP A 385 -10.77 36.80 -30.11
C ASP A 385 -9.35 37.29 -30.44
N GLU A 386 -8.82 38.24 -29.66
CA GLU A 386 -7.42 38.66 -29.75
C GLU A 386 -6.46 37.52 -29.37
N SER A 387 -6.77 36.79 -28.29
CA SER A 387 -6.06 35.57 -27.89
C SER A 387 -5.99 34.53 -29.02
N LEU A 388 -7.10 34.30 -29.72
CA LEU A 388 -7.14 33.39 -30.87
C LEU A 388 -6.27 33.89 -32.03
N GLU A 389 -6.27 35.20 -32.29
CA GLU A 389 -5.46 35.79 -33.37
C GLU A 389 -3.97 35.77 -33.06
N PHE A 390 -3.59 35.94 -31.78
CA PHE A 390 -2.21 35.84 -31.33
C PHE A 390 -1.67 34.43 -31.47
N VAL A 391 -2.51 33.41 -31.26
CA VAL A 391 -2.11 32.02 -31.48
C VAL A 391 -1.99 31.72 -32.98
N LYS A 392 -2.90 32.22 -33.81
CA LYS A 392 -2.83 32.07 -35.29
C LYS A 392 -1.58 32.72 -35.88
N SER A 393 -1.27 33.94 -35.44
CA SER A 393 -0.11 34.71 -35.89
C SER A 393 1.22 34.22 -35.28
N GLY A 394 1.17 33.32 -34.30
CA GLY A 394 2.35 32.73 -33.64
C GLY A 394 2.96 33.60 -32.54
N GLN A 395 2.27 34.65 -32.11
CA GLN A 395 2.65 35.45 -30.94
C GLN A 395 2.49 34.65 -29.63
N CYS A 396 1.44 33.83 -29.58
CA CYS A 396 1.22 32.83 -28.53
C CYS A 396 1.45 31.41 -29.06
N ASP A 397 2.16 30.60 -28.28
CA ASP A 397 2.39 29.19 -28.58
C ASP A 397 1.19 28.33 -28.17
N ILE A 398 0.49 28.72 -27.10
CA ILE A 398 -0.69 28.00 -26.58
C ILE A 398 -1.83 28.94 -26.15
N LEU A 399 -3.05 28.38 -26.12
CA LEU A 399 -4.17 28.85 -25.28
C LEU A 399 -4.31 27.90 -24.09
N ALA A 400 -4.24 28.45 -22.88
CA ALA A 400 -4.30 27.67 -21.65
C ALA A 400 -5.61 26.88 -21.48
N SER A 401 -6.71 27.40 -22.00
CA SER A 401 -8.02 26.74 -21.99
C SER A 401 -8.82 27.08 -23.24
N ALA A 402 -9.21 26.06 -24.00
CA ALA A 402 -10.09 26.21 -25.16
C ALA A 402 -10.85 24.91 -25.46
N GLN A 403 -12.04 25.06 -26.03
CA GLN A 403 -12.82 23.92 -26.53
C GLN A 403 -12.30 23.46 -27.90
N ASN A 404 -12.21 22.13 -28.05
CA ASN A 404 -11.76 21.47 -29.28
C ASN A 404 -12.86 21.40 -30.34
N VAL A 405 -13.00 22.47 -31.14
CA VAL A 405 -13.99 22.57 -32.24
C VAL A 405 -13.35 22.52 -33.63
N LYS A 406 -14.13 22.08 -34.63
CA LYS A 406 -13.66 21.82 -36.00
C LYS A 406 -12.92 22.99 -36.64
N GLU A 407 -13.44 24.21 -36.48
CA GLU A 407 -12.87 25.44 -37.02
C GLU A 407 -11.47 25.72 -36.44
N ARG A 408 -11.27 25.45 -35.15
CA ARG A 408 -10.00 25.67 -34.44
C ARG A 408 -8.94 24.59 -34.75
N ARG A 409 -9.35 23.35 -35.03
CA ARG A 409 -8.43 22.25 -35.46
C ARG A 409 -7.68 22.54 -36.77
N MET A 410 -8.16 23.52 -37.54
CA MET A 410 -7.48 23.94 -38.76
C MET A 410 -6.09 24.51 -38.46
N PHE A 411 -5.95 25.27 -37.38
CA PHE A 411 -4.72 26.00 -37.01
C PHE A 411 -4.16 25.67 -35.61
N MET A 412 -4.85 24.84 -34.81
CA MET A 412 -4.38 24.37 -33.50
C MET A 412 -4.49 22.85 -33.34
N ASN A 413 -3.60 22.28 -32.52
CA ASN A 413 -3.74 20.96 -31.93
C ASN A 413 -4.30 21.10 -30.50
N PHE A 414 -4.89 20.04 -29.98
CA PHE A 414 -5.49 20.04 -28.64
C PHE A 414 -5.00 18.84 -27.86
N THR A 415 -4.80 19.05 -26.57
CA THR A 415 -4.59 17.97 -25.60
C THR A 415 -5.89 17.24 -25.29
N GLU A 416 -5.80 16.14 -24.54
CA GLU A 416 -6.97 15.61 -23.83
C GLU A 416 -7.56 16.67 -22.89
N PRO A 417 -8.90 16.73 -22.74
CA PRO A 417 -9.53 17.70 -21.85
C PRO A 417 -9.08 17.50 -20.40
N PHE A 418 -8.65 18.58 -19.75
CA PHE A 418 -8.26 18.56 -18.34
C PHE A 418 -9.39 18.97 -17.40
N LEU A 419 -10.46 19.56 -17.95
CA LEU A 419 -11.63 20.00 -17.20
C LEU A 419 -12.88 19.85 -18.09
N THR A 420 -13.97 19.37 -17.51
CA THR A 420 -15.30 19.40 -18.14
C THR A 420 -16.25 20.17 -17.26
N THR A 421 -16.86 21.22 -17.81
CA THR A 421 -17.83 22.07 -17.09
C THR A 421 -19.18 22.06 -17.79
N SER A 422 -20.26 22.25 -17.04
CA SER A 422 -21.62 22.29 -17.59
C SER A 422 -22.08 23.73 -17.79
N LEU A 423 -22.98 23.92 -18.75
CA LEU A 423 -23.66 25.20 -18.96
C LEU A 423 -24.90 25.32 -18.07
N VAL A 424 -25.19 26.54 -17.63
CA VAL A 424 -26.36 26.86 -16.81
C VAL A 424 -27.05 28.11 -17.30
N LEU A 425 -28.34 28.22 -16.98
CA LEU A 425 -29.16 29.40 -17.26
C LEU A 425 -29.32 30.24 -15.98
N ILE A 426 -28.87 31.49 -16.02
CA ILE A 426 -29.04 32.50 -14.98
C ILE A 426 -30.33 33.28 -15.29
N THR A 427 -31.21 33.42 -14.30
CA THR A 427 -32.43 34.25 -14.42
C THR A 427 -32.72 34.96 -13.10
N LYS A 428 -33.73 35.84 -13.07
CA LYS A 428 -34.26 36.43 -11.83
C LYS A 428 -34.79 35.36 -10.87
N ASN A 429 -34.61 35.58 -9.57
CA ASN A 429 -34.94 34.64 -8.50
C ASN A 429 -36.42 34.22 -8.46
N GLU A 430 -37.31 35.12 -8.87
CA GLU A 430 -38.76 34.91 -9.02
C GLU A 430 -39.17 33.89 -10.10
N LYS A 431 -38.27 33.51 -11.02
CA LYS A 431 -38.58 32.55 -12.10
C LYS A 431 -38.49 31.12 -11.60
N ASN A 432 -39.33 30.22 -12.13
CA ASN A 432 -39.25 28.79 -11.75
C ASN A 432 -37.99 28.12 -12.31
N PHE A 433 -37.60 27.00 -11.70
CA PHE A 433 -36.59 26.12 -12.27
C PHE A 433 -37.06 25.56 -13.62
N ILE A 434 -36.12 25.43 -14.55
CA ILE A 434 -36.30 25.08 -15.95
C ILE A 434 -35.46 23.83 -16.18
N ASP A 435 -36.14 22.68 -16.21
CA ASP A 435 -35.50 21.37 -16.45
C ASP A 435 -35.04 21.22 -17.91
N ASP A 436 -35.73 21.87 -18.86
CA ASP A 436 -35.41 21.83 -20.29
C ASP A 436 -35.56 23.23 -20.90
N ILE A 437 -34.48 23.76 -21.46
CA ILE A 437 -34.45 25.10 -22.07
C ILE A 437 -35.34 25.21 -23.32
N SER A 438 -35.70 24.08 -23.95
CA SER A 438 -36.58 24.03 -25.14
C SER A 438 -37.97 24.62 -24.90
N ILE A 439 -38.40 24.72 -23.62
CA ILE A 439 -39.69 25.31 -23.25
C ILE A 439 -39.70 26.85 -23.35
N LEU A 440 -38.52 27.47 -23.47
CA LEU A 440 -38.35 28.92 -23.52
C LEU A 440 -38.50 29.48 -24.95
N LYS A 441 -39.41 28.91 -25.72
CA LYS A 441 -39.72 29.37 -27.07
C LYS A 441 -40.11 30.85 -27.05
N ASP A 442 -39.59 31.62 -28.00
CA ASP A 442 -39.82 33.06 -28.13
C ASP A 442 -39.30 33.93 -26.96
N LYS A 443 -38.45 33.39 -26.08
CA LYS A 443 -37.75 34.17 -25.06
C LYS A 443 -36.39 34.60 -25.55
N LYS A 444 -36.00 35.84 -25.20
CA LYS A 444 -34.66 36.37 -25.41
C LYS A 444 -33.71 35.76 -24.39
N ILE A 445 -32.71 35.01 -24.84
CA ILE A 445 -31.69 34.41 -23.97
C ILE A 445 -30.33 34.90 -24.43
N SER A 446 -29.54 35.49 -23.54
CA SER A 446 -28.21 35.96 -23.92
C SER A 446 -27.14 34.90 -23.76
N ILE A 447 -26.10 35.02 -24.59
CA ILE A 447 -24.90 34.19 -24.56
C ILE A 447 -23.71 35.01 -25.06
N TYR A 448 -22.54 34.81 -24.48
CA TYR A 448 -21.34 35.50 -24.93
C TYR A 448 -21.00 35.14 -26.39
N LYS A 449 -20.80 36.15 -27.22
CA LYS A 449 -20.66 36.00 -28.68
C LYS A 449 -19.49 35.11 -29.10
N SER A 450 -18.37 35.16 -28.35
CA SER A 450 -17.14 34.45 -28.72
C SER A 450 -17.09 33.00 -28.19
N TYR A 451 -18.12 32.56 -27.46
CA TYR A 451 -18.23 31.16 -27.04
C TYR A 451 -18.52 30.23 -28.21
N SER A 452 -17.71 29.16 -28.34
CA SER A 452 -17.86 28.18 -29.41
C SER A 452 -19.19 27.41 -29.36
N PHE A 453 -19.84 27.35 -28.20
CA PHE A 453 -21.15 26.72 -28.05
C PHE A 453 -22.33 27.64 -28.40
N ASN A 454 -22.11 28.94 -28.64
CA ASN A 454 -23.16 29.86 -29.11
C ASN A 454 -23.80 29.34 -30.41
N LYS A 455 -22.96 29.00 -31.40
CA LYS A 455 -23.41 28.40 -32.66
C LYS A 455 -24.10 27.05 -32.46
N ILE A 456 -23.57 26.20 -31.57
CA ILE A 456 -24.13 24.87 -31.27
C ILE A 456 -25.52 24.99 -30.66
N LEU A 457 -25.72 25.91 -29.72
CA LEU A 457 -27.01 26.13 -29.07
C LEU A 457 -28.04 26.72 -30.03
N ARG A 458 -27.63 27.64 -30.92
CA ARG A 458 -28.51 28.18 -31.98
C ARG A 458 -28.96 27.09 -32.97
N GLU A 459 -28.07 26.16 -33.32
CA GLU A 459 -28.41 25.02 -34.18
C GLU A 459 -29.33 24.01 -33.48
N LYS A 460 -29.12 23.75 -32.19
CA LYS A 460 -29.92 22.80 -31.41
C LYS A 460 -31.30 23.34 -31.00
N TYR A 461 -31.39 24.65 -30.72
CA TYR A 461 -32.59 25.32 -30.26
C TYR A 461 -32.98 26.50 -31.17
N PRO A 462 -33.42 26.23 -32.43
CA PRO A 462 -33.71 27.27 -33.41
C PRO A 462 -34.93 28.14 -33.05
N ASP A 463 -35.78 27.68 -32.13
CA ASP A 463 -36.99 28.37 -31.66
C ASP A 463 -36.72 29.38 -30.51
N ILE A 464 -35.46 29.53 -30.09
CA ILE A 464 -35.04 30.46 -29.03
C ILE A 464 -34.38 31.70 -29.65
N ASP A 465 -34.75 32.88 -29.18
CA ASP A 465 -34.15 34.15 -29.61
C ASP A 465 -32.84 34.41 -28.84
N PHE A 466 -31.72 33.93 -29.38
CA PHE A 466 -30.41 34.12 -28.76
C PHE A 466 -29.84 35.52 -29.05
N VAL A 467 -29.52 36.27 -27.99
CA VAL A 467 -28.93 37.61 -28.03
C VAL A 467 -27.44 37.54 -27.70
N ASP A 468 -26.60 38.09 -28.57
CA ASP A 468 -25.16 38.14 -28.31
C ASP A 468 -24.82 39.26 -27.31
N VAL A 469 -23.96 38.95 -26.34
CA VAL A 469 -23.43 39.91 -25.36
C VAL A 469 -21.90 39.97 -25.44
N GLU A 470 -21.33 41.06 -24.95
CA GLU A 470 -19.89 41.33 -25.00
C GLU A 470 -19.10 40.66 -23.88
N ASP A 471 -19.72 40.44 -22.73
CA ASP A 471 -19.16 39.75 -21.57
C ASP A 471 -20.27 39.29 -20.61
N LEU A 472 -19.90 38.65 -19.51
CA LEU A 472 -20.84 38.20 -18.48
C LEU A 472 -21.54 39.38 -17.77
N GLU A 473 -20.88 40.53 -17.64
CA GLU A 473 -21.46 41.71 -16.96
C GLU A 473 -22.62 42.29 -17.78
N ASP A 474 -22.41 42.46 -19.09
CA ASP A 474 -23.44 42.88 -20.05
C ASP A 474 -24.60 41.87 -20.07
N GLY A 475 -24.28 40.57 -20.02
CA GLY A 475 -25.25 39.50 -19.91
C GLY A 475 -26.13 39.61 -18.66
N ILE A 476 -25.52 39.81 -17.49
CA ILE A 476 -26.22 39.91 -16.22
C ILE A 476 -27.04 41.19 -16.11
N SER A 477 -26.49 42.36 -16.45
CA SER A 477 -27.19 43.64 -16.41
C SER A 477 -28.49 43.59 -17.21
N LYS A 478 -28.45 43.01 -18.42
CA LYS A 478 -29.65 42.85 -19.26
C LYS A 478 -30.71 41.92 -18.65
N VAL A 479 -30.30 40.89 -17.89
CA VAL A 479 -31.23 40.03 -17.14
C VAL A 479 -31.87 40.82 -16.00
N GLU A 480 -31.08 41.62 -15.27
CA GLU A 480 -31.56 42.47 -14.17
C GLU A 480 -32.54 43.55 -14.65
N ASP A 481 -32.24 44.20 -15.77
CA ASP A 481 -33.09 45.22 -16.40
C ASP A 481 -34.36 44.62 -17.04
N GLY A 482 -34.40 43.30 -17.18
CA GLY A 482 -35.53 42.57 -17.77
C GLY A 482 -35.62 42.67 -19.30
N GLU A 483 -34.55 43.12 -19.95
CA GLU A 483 -34.43 43.17 -21.42
C GLU A 483 -34.38 41.76 -22.03
N ILE A 484 -33.84 40.81 -21.28
CA ILE A 484 -33.72 39.39 -21.64
C ILE A 484 -34.24 38.50 -20.51
N PHE A 485 -34.65 37.29 -20.86
CA PHE A 485 -35.21 36.32 -19.92
C PHE A 485 -34.15 35.65 -19.04
N GLY A 486 -32.96 35.40 -19.61
CA GLY A 486 -31.85 34.76 -18.90
C GLY A 486 -30.56 34.79 -19.70
N HIS A 487 -29.46 34.46 -19.03
CA HIS A 487 -28.12 34.39 -19.60
C HIS A 487 -27.54 32.97 -19.45
N ILE A 488 -26.90 32.45 -20.50
CA ILE A 488 -26.23 31.13 -20.45
C ILE A 488 -24.72 31.32 -20.25
N ASP A 489 -24.19 30.68 -19.21
CA ASP A 489 -22.74 30.65 -18.94
C ASP A 489 -22.31 29.35 -18.25
N PHE A 490 -21.02 29.21 -17.96
CA PHE A 490 -20.45 28.10 -17.21
C PHE A 490 -20.91 28.07 -15.75
N LEU A 491 -21.18 26.87 -15.23
CA LEU A 491 -21.71 26.66 -13.88
C LEU A 491 -20.95 27.42 -12.78
N TYR A 492 -19.62 27.25 -12.70
CA TYR A 492 -18.85 27.87 -11.61
C TYR A 492 -18.61 29.35 -11.83
N THR A 493 -18.60 29.83 -13.08
CA THR A 493 -18.54 31.26 -13.40
C THR A 493 -19.82 31.95 -12.96
N ALA A 494 -20.97 31.40 -13.37
CA ALA A 494 -22.30 31.87 -12.97
C ALA A 494 -22.45 31.86 -11.45
N TRP A 495 -22.07 30.74 -10.80
CA TRP A 495 -22.15 30.60 -9.35
C TRP A 495 -21.28 31.63 -8.63
N ASN A 496 -20.01 31.78 -9.04
CA ASN A 496 -19.08 32.74 -8.45
C ASN A 496 -19.59 34.18 -8.57
N LYS A 497 -20.08 34.55 -9.77
CA LYS A 497 -20.58 35.90 -10.02
C LYS A 497 -21.83 36.21 -9.19
N ILE A 498 -22.82 35.31 -9.16
CA ILE A 498 -24.05 35.49 -8.35
C ILE A 498 -23.71 35.66 -6.86
N HIS A 499 -22.75 34.89 -6.32
CA HIS A 499 -22.38 34.98 -4.90
C HIS A 499 -21.44 36.15 -4.58
N SER A 500 -20.78 36.74 -5.58
CA SER A 500 -19.93 37.93 -5.40
C SER A 500 -20.72 39.24 -5.35
N LEU A 501 -21.98 39.22 -5.78
CA LEU A 501 -22.85 40.39 -5.85
C LEU A 501 -23.69 40.50 -4.58
N ASP A 502 -23.44 41.52 -3.76
CA ASP A 502 -24.32 41.86 -2.64
C ASP A 502 -25.64 42.42 -3.16
N ASN A 503 -26.78 41.89 -2.67
CA ASN A 503 -28.16 42.34 -2.97
C ASN A 503 -28.66 42.14 -4.41
N VAL A 504 -28.25 41.05 -5.09
CA VAL A 504 -28.73 40.73 -6.44
C VAL A 504 -29.75 39.58 -6.45
N ASP A 505 -30.93 39.81 -7.05
CA ASP A 505 -32.05 38.85 -7.12
C ASP A 505 -31.92 37.90 -8.32
N LEU A 506 -30.77 37.24 -8.45
CA LEU A 506 -30.48 36.29 -9.52
C LEU A 506 -30.25 34.88 -8.97
N LYS A 507 -30.57 33.87 -9.77
CA LYS A 507 -30.28 32.47 -9.45
C LYS A 507 -29.96 31.66 -10.69
N ILE A 508 -29.36 30.50 -10.45
CA ILE A 508 -29.25 29.45 -11.45
C ILE A 508 -30.59 28.73 -11.54
N SER A 509 -31.28 28.88 -12.67
CA SER A 509 -32.64 28.36 -12.88
C SER A 509 -32.69 27.14 -13.78
N GLY A 510 -31.57 26.65 -14.30
CA GLY A 510 -31.54 25.42 -15.09
C GLY A 510 -30.12 25.01 -15.43
N LYS A 511 -29.90 23.70 -15.57
CA LYS A 511 -28.65 23.12 -16.08
C LYS A 511 -28.92 22.58 -17.48
N LEU A 512 -28.05 22.91 -18.42
CA LEU A 512 -28.11 22.41 -19.78
C LEU A 512 -27.40 21.05 -19.86
N ASP A 513 -27.86 20.18 -20.77
CA ASP A 513 -27.28 18.85 -21.01
C ASP A 513 -25.86 18.94 -21.61
N GLU A 514 -25.51 20.09 -22.17
CA GLU A 514 -24.23 20.39 -22.77
C GLU A 514 -23.10 20.44 -21.72
N ASN A 515 -22.17 19.51 -21.87
CA ASN A 515 -20.87 19.58 -21.21
C ASN A 515 -19.82 20.18 -22.15
N VAL A 516 -18.99 21.06 -21.61
CA VAL A 516 -17.94 21.77 -22.32
C VAL A 516 -16.59 21.25 -21.84
N PRO A 517 -15.97 20.33 -22.60
CA PRO A 517 -14.61 19.89 -22.33
C PRO A 517 -13.61 20.99 -22.73
N LEU A 518 -12.76 21.38 -21.78
CA LEU A 518 -11.70 22.36 -21.94
C LEU A 518 -10.35 21.64 -21.99
N ALA A 519 -9.56 21.97 -23.00
CA ALA A 519 -8.22 21.43 -23.23
C ALA A 519 -7.22 22.58 -23.43
N ILE A 520 -5.93 22.29 -23.31
CA ILE A 520 -4.88 23.21 -23.77
C ILE A 520 -4.85 23.13 -25.30
N ALA A 521 -4.92 24.28 -25.97
CA ALA A 521 -4.77 24.37 -27.42
C ALA A 521 -3.37 24.87 -27.78
N ILE A 522 -2.73 24.22 -28.74
CA ILE A 522 -1.34 24.45 -29.12
C ILE A 522 -1.31 24.88 -30.58
N ASN A 523 -0.52 25.91 -30.91
CA ASN A 523 -0.28 26.27 -32.30
C ASN A 523 0.19 25.04 -33.09
N LYS A 524 -0.46 24.75 -34.23
CA LYS A 524 -0.26 23.50 -34.98
C LYS A 524 1.18 23.27 -35.46
N ASN A 525 1.97 24.33 -35.57
CA ASN A 525 3.39 24.28 -35.95
C ASN A 525 4.31 23.81 -34.80
N ARG A 526 3.83 23.76 -33.56
CA ARG A 526 4.60 23.37 -32.36
C ARG A 526 4.41 21.90 -32.00
N ILE A 527 4.87 21.01 -32.88
CA ILE A 527 4.63 19.55 -32.77
C ILE A 527 5.23 18.95 -31.48
N TYR A 528 6.44 19.34 -31.10
CA TYR A 528 7.09 18.82 -29.89
C TYR A 528 6.46 19.37 -28.61
N LEU A 529 6.09 20.64 -28.59
CA LEU A 529 5.34 21.24 -27.48
C LEU A 529 4.00 20.53 -27.27
N ASN A 530 3.27 20.25 -28.35
CA ASN A 530 2.02 19.49 -28.29
C ASN A 530 2.23 18.10 -27.65
N ARG A 531 3.28 17.38 -28.03
CA ARG A 531 3.60 16.06 -27.45
C ARG A 531 3.95 16.14 -25.97
N ILE A 532 4.71 17.15 -25.56
CA ILE A 532 5.11 17.36 -24.16
C ILE A 532 3.89 17.70 -23.31
N LEU A 533 3.03 18.61 -23.77
CA LEU A 533 1.83 19.01 -23.05
C LEU A 533 0.81 17.88 -22.97
N GLU A 534 0.65 17.09 -24.03
CA GLU A 534 -0.21 15.89 -24.03
C GLU A 534 0.24 14.89 -22.96
N LYS A 535 1.54 14.59 -22.89
CA LYS A 535 2.10 13.74 -21.83
C LYS A 535 1.93 14.35 -20.43
N SER A 536 2.10 15.67 -20.33
CA SER A 536 1.98 16.39 -19.05
C SER A 536 0.58 16.31 -18.51
N VAL A 537 -0.43 16.56 -19.35
CA VAL A 537 -1.86 16.45 -18.99
C VAL A 537 -2.21 15.02 -18.55
N LYS A 538 -1.71 14.01 -19.27
CA LYS A 538 -1.91 12.58 -18.94
C LYS A 538 -1.25 12.13 -17.64
N SER A 539 -0.15 12.77 -17.26
CA SER A 539 0.57 12.47 -16.01
C SER A 539 -0.07 13.06 -14.75
N ILE A 540 -1.13 13.86 -14.90
CA ILE A 540 -1.84 14.49 -13.78
C ILE A 540 -3.09 13.67 -13.47
N SER A 541 -3.18 13.13 -12.26
CA SER A 541 -4.31 12.28 -11.85
C SER A 541 -5.60 13.08 -11.67
N ASP A 542 -6.74 12.38 -11.70
CA ASP A 542 -8.03 13.03 -11.47
C ASP A 542 -8.17 13.57 -10.04
N GLU A 543 -7.52 12.93 -9.05
CA GLU A 543 -7.45 13.46 -7.68
C GLU A 543 -6.66 14.77 -7.59
N GLU A 544 -5.56 14.90 -8.33
CA GLU A 544 -4.80 16.15 -8.42
C GLU A 544 -5.66 17.27 -9.03
N LYS A 545 -6.40 16.97 -10.11
CA LYS A 545 -7.34 17.91 -10.77
C LYS A 545 -8.45 18.35 -9.82
N ASP A 546 -9.08 17.40 -9.15
CA ASP A 546 -10.18 17.66 -8.20
C ASP A 546 -9.70 18.49 -7.00
N ARG A 547 -8.49 18.23 -6.49
CA ARG A 547 -7.92 19.02 -5.40
C ARG A 547 -7.70 20.48 -5.82
N LEU A 548 -7.17 20.71 -7.02
CA LEU A 548 -7.01 22.06 -7.56
C LEU A 548 -8.35 22.75 -7.77
N LEU A 549 -9.35 22.05 -8.31
CA LEU A 549 -10.67 22.63 -8.56
C LEU A 549 -11.38 23.00 -7.25
N LYS A 550 -11.31 22.14 -6.21
CA LYS A 550 -11.93 22.39 -4.89
C LYS A 550 -11.38 23.64 -4.20
N LYS A 551 -10.11 23.99 -4.41
CA LYS A 551 -9.50 25.22 -3.88
C LYS A 551 -10.24 26.49 -4.35
N TRP A 552 -10.80 26.45 -5.56
CA TRP A 552 -11.42 27.59 -6.21
C TRP A 552 -12.96 27.60 -6.14
N VAL A 553 -13.59 26.50 -5.72
CA VAL A 553 -15.04 26.26 -5.84
C VAL A 553 -15.66 25.85 -4.50
N ALA A 554 -15.19 26.37 -3.36
CA ALA A 554 -15.69 25.96 -2.04
C ALA A 554 -17.23 26.17 -1.91
N ILE A 555 -18.00 25.08 -1.97
CA ILE A 555 -19.46 25.11 -1.81
C ILE A 555 -19.80 24.83 -0.33
N GLU A 556 -20.20 25.86 0.41
CA GLU A 556 -20.88 25.67 1.71
C GLU A 556 -22.38 25.41 1.47
N TYR A 557 -22.81 24.15 1.61
CA TYR A 557 -24.23 23.80 1.58
C TYR A 557 -24.89 24.07 2.95
N LYS A 558 -25.67 25.15 3.06
CA LYS A 558 -26.72 25.28 4.09
C LYS A 558 -28.01 24.66 3.55
N LYS A 559 -28.38 23.47 4.06
CA LYS A 559 -29.66 22.83 3.73
C LYS A 559 -30.75 23.30 4.70
N GLU A 560 -31.70 24.09 4.21
CA GLU A 560 -32.96 24.33 4.92
C GLU A 560 -33.90 23.13 4.74
N PHE A 561 -34.47 22.64 5.83
CA PHE A 561 -35.25 21.40 5.87
C PHE A 561 -36.73 21.69 5.57
N ASP A 562 -37.34 20.97 4.63
CA ASP A 562 -38.77 21.09 4.30
C ASP A 562 -39.63 20.41 5.38
N TYR A 563 -40.24 21.23 6.25
CA TYR A 563 -41.09 20.77 7.35
C TYR A 563 -42.39 20.11 6.88
N LYS A 564 -42.84 20.31 5.64
CA LYS A 564 -44.11 19.74 5.15
C LYS A 564 -43.99 18.23 4.94
N THR A 565 -42.93 17.81 4.26
CA THR A 565 -42.60 16.40 4.04
C THR A 565 -42.28 15.72 5.38
N PHE A 566 -41.62 16.44 6.28
CA PHE A 566 -41.33 15.99 7.64
C PHE A 566 -42.61 15.70 8.45
N TYR A 567 -43.63 16.58 8.41
CA TYR A 567 -44.89 16.34 9.11
C TYR A 567 -45.71 15.18 8.52
N GLN A 568 -45.63 14.93 7.21
CA GLN A 568 -46.25 13.75 6.59
C GLN A 568 -45.61 12.44 7.07
N VAL A 569 -44.27 12.43 7.16
CA VAL A 569 -43.52 11.31 7.73
C VAL A 569 -43.85 11.13 9.21
N ILE A 570 -43.93 12.22 9.99
CA ILE A 570 -44.38 12.17 11.39
C ILE A 570 -45.79 11.61 11.51
N PHE A 571 -46.72 11.98 10.63
CA PHE A 571 -48.09 11.48 10.69
C PHE A 571 -48.14 9.95 10.46
N VAL A 572 -47.41 9.44 9.45
CA VAL A 572 -47.24 8.00 9.23
C VAL A 572 -46.56 7.36 10.44
N PHE A 573 -45.54 8.01 11.00
CA PHE A 573 -44.83 7.53 12.18
C PHE A 573 -45.75 7.44 13.40
N VAL A 574 -46.66 8.40 13.62
CA VAL A 574 -47.65 8.39 14.71
C VAL A 574 -48.65 7.25 14.53
N ILE A 575 -49.11 6.97 13.30
CA ILE A 575 -49.97 5.81 13.03
C ILE A 575 -49.23 4.51 13.35
N VAL A 576 -47.98 4.39 12.90
CA VAL A 576 -47.11 3.25 13.25
C VAL A 576 -46.92 3.15 14.76
N LEU A 577 -46.77 4.28 15.46
CA LEU A 577 -46.61 4.34 16.92
C LEU A 577 -47.87 3.92 17.65
N ILE A 578 -49.06 4.27 17.16
CA ILE A 578 -50.35 3.80 17.71
C ILE A 578 -50.50 2.29 17.50
N ILE A 579 -50.15 1.77 16.32
CA ILE A 579 -50.12 0.32 16.06
C ILE A 579 -49.11 -0.36 16.98
N PHE A 580 -47.96 0.26 17.21
CA PHE A 580 -46.92 -0.23 18.09
C PHE A 580 -47.36 -0.22 19.57
N ILE A 581 -48.03 0.83 20.04
CA ILE A 581 -48.61 0.92 21.39
C ILE A 581 -49.71 -0.11 21.57
N TYR A 582 -50.60 -0.28 20.58
CA TYR A 582 -51.64 -1.31 20.60
C TYR A 582 -51.02 -2.71 20.67
N ARG A 583 -50.01 -2.97 19.82
CA ARG A 583 -49.19 -4.20 19.89
C ARG A 583 -48.55 -4.34 21.27
N GLN A 584 -48.06 -3.27 21.88
CA GLN A 584 -47.41 -3.30 23.19
C GLN A 584 -48.39 -3.61 24.32
N ILE A 585 -49.63 -3.12 24.26
CA ILE A 585 -50.69 -3.45 25.22
C ILE A 585 -51.09 -4.92 25.07
N LEU A 586 -51.24 -5.40 23.82
CA LEU A 586 -51.53 -6.80 23.52
C LEU A 586 -50.39 -7.72 24.00
N LEU A 587 -49.14 -7.33 23.72
CA LEU A 587 -47.94 -7.99 24.24
C LEU A 587 -47.89 -7.95 25.76
N LYS A 588 -48.29 -6.87 26.43
CA LYS A 588 -48.32 -6.80 27.90
C LYS A 588 -49.34 -7.78 28.48
N ASN A 589 -50.51 -7.92 27.86
CA ASN A 589 -51.53 -8.89 28.25
C ASN A 589 -51.06 -10.34 27.99
N MET A 590 -50.41 -10.58 26.86
CA MET A 590 -49.79 -11.87 26.55
C MET A 590 -48.62 -12.16 27.50
N ASN A 591 -47.78 -11.17 27.82
CA ASN A 591 -46.68 -11.27 28.77
C ASN A 591 -47.19 -11.48 30.19
N LYS A 592 -48.36 -10.99 30.58
CA LYS A 592 -48.97 -11.29 31.88
C LYS A 592 -49.43 -12.75 31.94
N LYS A 593 -50.05 -13.27 30.87
CA LYS A 593 -50.40 -14.69 30.75
C LYS A 593 -49.14 -15.56 30.72
N LEU A 594 -48.14 -15.15 29.93
CA LEU A 594 -46.84 -15.79 29.84
C LEU A 594 -46.12 -15.71 31.17
N LYS A 595 -46.20 -14.62 31.94
CA LYS A 595 -45.60 -14.49 33.27
C LYS A 595 -46.16 -15.51 34.24
N ASN A 596 -47.47 -15.78 34.21
CA ASN A 596 -48.04 -16.83 35.05
C ASN A 596 -47.51 -18.23 34.66
N VAL A 597 -47.39 -18.49 33.35
CA VAL A 597 -46.81 -19.74 32.81
C VAL A 597 -45.29 -19.81 33.09
N VAL A 598 -44.60 -18.68 33.02
CA VAL A 598 -43.18 -18.53 33.31
C VAL A 598 -42.97 -18.67 34.80
N ASP A 599 -43.81 -18.17 35.69
CA ASP A 599 -43.68 -18.33 37.14
C ASP A 599 -43.86 -19.80 37.54
N GLU A 600 -44.79 -20.51 36.90
CA GLU A 600 -44.94 -21.96 36.99
C GLU A 600 -43.69 -22.69 36.48
N LYS A 601 -43.25 -22.35 35.26
CA LYS A 601 -42.02 -22.87 34.65
C LYS A 601 -40.77 -22.44 35.40
N THR A 602 -40.76 -21.34 36.15
CA THR A 602 -39.65 -20.78 36.92
C THR A 602 -39.54 -21.48 38.26
N ARG A 603 -40.65 -21.95 38.84
CA ARG A 603 -40.58 -22.88 39.97
C ARG A 603 -39.99 -24.22 39.55
N GLU A 604 -40.36 -24.70 38.37
CA GLU A 604 -39.77 -25.87 37.74
C GLU A 604 -38.29 -25.62 37.38
N LEU A 605 -37.99 -24.46 36.78
CA LEU A 605 -36.65 -23.99 36.44
C LEU A 605 -35.81 -23.72 37.67
N LYS A 606 -36.36 -23.33 38.82
CA LYS A 606 -35.60 -23.09 40.05
C LYS A 606 -35.18 -24.42 40.68
N LYS A 607 -36.02 -25.43 40.55
CA LYS A 607 -35.69 -26.81 40.91
C LYS A 607 -34.60 -27.38 39.99
N ILE A 608 -34.75 -27.15 38.68
CA ILE A 608 -33.74 -27.49 37.68
C ILE A 608 -32.48 -26.63 37.85
N ASN A 609 -32.59 -25.35 38.21
CA ASN A 609 -31.47 -24.41 38.39
C ASN A 609 -30.72 -24.70 39.67
N GLN A 610 -31.33 -25.25 40.72
CA GLN A 610 -30.57 -25.70 41.89
C GLN A 610 -29.72 -26.93 41.55
N ASP A 611 -30.26 -27.82 40.71
CA ASP A 611 -29.53 -28.98 40.20
C ASP A 611 -28.47 -28.58 39.17
N LEU A 612 -28.81 -27.62 38.32
CA LEU A 612 -27.94 -26.99 37.33
C LEU A 612 -26.91 -26.09 38.01
N GLU A 613 -27.18 -25.40 39.12
CA GLU A 613 -26.21 -24.60 39.89
C GLU A 613 -25.17 -25.53 40.51
N LYS A 614 -25.60 -26.71 40.99
CA LYS A 614 -24.67 -27.73 41.45
C LYS A 614 -23.79 -28.26 40.30
N THR A 615 -24.39 -28.54 39.14
CA THR A 615 -23.66 -28.98 37.95
C THR A 615 -22.80 -27.87 37.34
N ILE A 616 -23.25 -26.62 37.38
CA ILE A 616 -22.53 -25.41 36.93
C ILE A 616 -21.40 -25.14 37.90
N GLN A 617 -21.56 -25.28 39.21
CA GLN A 617 -20.47 -25.09 40.16
C GLN A 617 -19.38 -26.15 39.94
N GLU A 618 -19.77 -27.41 39.70
CA GLU A 618 -18.85 -28.48 39.32
C GLU A 618 -18.18 -28.22 37.96
N GLU A 619 -18.93 -27.74 36.96
CA GLU A 619 -18.42 -27.42 35.61
C GLU A 619 -17.63 -26.10 35.58
N VAL A 620 -17.90 -25.15 36.49
CA VAL A 620 -17.16 -23.89 36.71
C VAL A 620 -15.87 -24.21 37.44
N ASP A 621 -15.84 -25.06 38.46
CA ASP A 621 -14.59 -25.49 39.09
C ASP A 621 -13.71 -26.28 38.09
N LYS A 622 -14.34 -27.06 37.21
CA LYS A 622 -13.69 -27.75 36.10
C LYS A 622 -13.24 -26.78 35.00
N ASN A 623 -14.02 -25.75 34.67
CA ASN A 623 -13.65 -24.69 33.73
C ASN A 623 -12.57 -23.77 34.30
N LEU A 624 -12.57 -23.44 35.59
CA LEU A 624 -11.50 -22.68 36.25
C LEU A 624 -10.20 -23.47 36.25
N LYS A 625 -10.27 -24.79 36.49
CA LYS A 625 -9.12 -25.69 36.29
C LYS A 625 -8.69 -25.76 34.83
N LYS A 626 -9.64 -25.82 33.88
CA LYS A 626 -9.38 -25.82 32.44
C LYS A 626 -8.82 -24.49 31.95
N ASP A 627 -9.27 -23.36 32.48
CA ASP A 627 -8.83 -22.00 32.19
C ASP A 627 -7.45 -21.76 32.79
N ALA A 628 -7.17 -22.27 33.99
CA ALA A 628 -5.80 -22.31 34.52
C ALA A 628 -4.88 -23.17 33.63
N LEU A 629 -5.39 -24.29 33.11
CA LEU A 629 -4.65 -25.17 32.20
C LEU A 629 -4.48 -24.56 30.80
N LEU A 630 -5.48 -23.84 30.29
CA LEU A 630 -5.48 -23.10 29.03
C LEU A 630 -4.63 -21.84 29.12
N THR A 631 -4.60 -21.16 30.27
CA THR A 631 -3.68 -20.05 30.54
C THR A 631 -2.25 -20.57 30.61
N LYS A 632 -2.03 -21.74 31.23
CA LYS A 632 -0.73 -22.42 31.22
C LYS A 632 -0.34 -22.90 29.82
N GLN A 633 -1.28 -23.42 29.02
CA GLN A 633 -1.06 -23.82 27.63
C GLN A 633 -0.86 -22.63 26.71
N SER A 634 -1.58 -21.53 26.89
CA SER A 634 -1.43 -20.28 26.14
C SER A 634 -0.10 -19.62 26.48
N LYS A 635 0.30 -19.62 27.77
CA LYS A 635 1.65 -19.23 28.20
C LYS A 635 2.72 -20.13 27.58
N MET A 636 2.51 -21.45 27.54
CA MET A 636 3.41 -22.39 26.87
C MET A 636 3.43 -22.23 25.34
N ALA A 637 2.31 -21.86 24.72
CA ALA A 637 2.20 -21.61 23.29
C ALA A 637 2.86 -20.29 22.90
N ALA A 638 2.67 -19.23 23.69
CA ALA A 638 3.39 -17.96 23.56
C ALA A 638 4.89 -18.13 23.80
N ILE A 639 5.28 -18.95 24.80
CA ILE A 639 6.68 -19.35 25.00
C ILE A 639 7.19 -20.16 23.80
N GLY A 640 6.39 -21.05 23.22
CA GLY A 640 6.74 -21.82 22.03
C GLY A 640 6.94 -20.94 20.79
N GLU A 641 6.04 -19.99 20.56
CA GLU A 641 6.11 -19.00 19.49
C GLU A 641 7.31 -18.05 19.67
N MET A 642 7.57 -17.62 20.91
CA MET A 642 8.73 -16.82 21.27
C MET A 642 10.04 -17.61 21.10
N LEU A 643 10.10 -18.87 21.53
CA LEU A 643 11.25 -19.76 21.32
C LEU A 643 11.51 -19.99 19.83
N GLN A 644 10.46 -20.07 19.01
CA GLN A 644 10.56 -20.22 17.57
C GLN A 644 11.11 -18.94 16.91
N ASN A 645 10.67 -17.76 17.37
CA ASN A 645 11.21 -16.47 16.94
C ASN A 645 12.66 -16.25 17.41
N ILE A 646 13.02 -16.69 18.62
CA ILE A 646 14.40 -16.68 19.16
C ILE A 646 15.29 -17.59 18.33
N ALA A 647 14.83 -18.80 18.02
CA ALA A 647 15.56 -19.72 17.15
C ALA A 647 15.79 -19.11 15.76
N HIS A 648 14.82 -18.37 15.23
CA HIS A 648 14.99 -17.60 13.99
C HIS A 648 16.03 -16.48 14.12
N GLN A 649 15.95 -15.68 15.17
CA GLN A 649 16.89 -14.58 15.43
C GLN A 649 18.31 -15.06 15.71
N TRP A 650 18.51 -16.30 16.17
CA TRP A 650 19.83 -16.92 16.30
C TRP A 650 20.34 -17.52 14.99
N ARG A 651 19.47 -18.09 14.16
CA ARG A 651 19.85 -18.63 12.86
C ARG A 651 20.44 -17.55 11.95
N GLN A 652 19.90 -16.33 11.98
CA GLN A 652 20.39 -15.22 11.13
C GLN A 652 21.88 -14.87 11.35
N PRO A 653 22.35 -14.52 12.56
CA PRO A 653 23.76 -14.24 12.82
C PRO A 653 24.65 -15.48 12.67
N LEU A 654 24.15 -16.67 13.02
CA LEU A 654 24.88 -17.93 12.77
C LEU A 654 25.10 -18.19 11.27
N SER A 655 24.09 -17.90 10.43
CA SER A 655 24.22 -18.01 8.97
C SER A 655 25.26 -17.04 8.42
N VAL A 656 25.36 -15.82 8.96
CA VAL A 656 26.40 -14.84 8.57
C VAL A 656 27.79 -15.36 8.92
N ILE A 657 27.99 -15.87 10.14
CA ILE A 657 29.26 -16.46 10.57
C ILE A 657 29.63 -17.67 9.71
N SER A 658 28.67 -18.58 9.48
CA SER A 658 28.88 -19.80 8.68
C SER A 658 29.19 -19.48 7.22
N THR A 659 28.51 -18.49 6.64
CA THR A 659 28.73 -18.04 5.27
C THR A 659 30.09 -17.36 5.12
N GLY A 660 30.46 -16.46 6.04
CA GLY A 660 31.78 -15.82 6.03
C GLY A 660 32.92 -16.83 6.16
N ALA A 661 32.82 -17.76 7.11
CA ALA A 661 33.81 -18.81 7.30
C ALA A 661 33.92 -19.74 6.07
N SER A 662 32.79 -20.08 5.45
CA SER A 662 32.73 -20.90 4.23
C SER A 662 33.32 -20.17 3.03
N GLY A 663 33.07 -18.86 2.89
CA GLY A 663 33.64 -18.00 1.85
C GLY A 663 35.17 -17.93 1.92
N LEU A 664 35.73 -17.76 3.13
CA LEU A 664 37.19 -17.80 3.35
C LEU A 664 37.80 -19.15 2.97
N LYS A 665 37.11 -20.25 3.33
CA LYS A 665 37.54 -21.60 2.98
C LYS A 665 37.51 -21.84 1.47
N LEU A 666 36.43 -21.43 0.80
CA LEU A 666 36.27 -21.57 -0.64
C LEU A 666 37.33 -20.77 -1.40
N GLN A 667 37.59 -19.52 -1.02
CA GLN A 667 38.61 -18.69 -1.67
C GLN A 667 40.00 -19.33 -1.56
N LYS A 668 40.32 -19.90 -0.39
CA LYS A 668 41.56 -20.66 -0.16
C LYS A 668 41.64 -21.91 -1.03
N GLU A 669 40.57 -22.68 -1.15
CA GLU A 669 40.51 -23.90 -1.97
C GLU A 669 40.58 -23.60 -3.48
N MET A 670 39.95 -22.52 -3.94
CA MET A 670 39.89 -22.17 -5.37
C MET A 670 41.10 -21.40 -5.88
N HIS A 671 41.66 -20.48 -5.08
CA HIS A 671 42.71 -19.56 -5.51
C HIS A 671 44.06 -19.81 -4.85
N GLY A 672 44.14 -20.72 -3.87
CA GLY A 672 45.36 -21.06 -3.13
C GLY A 672 45.86 -19.97 -2.18
N LYS A 673 45.19 -18.81 -2.14
CA LYS A 673 45.51 -17.63 -1.33
C LYS A 673 44.21 -16.86 -1.06
N ILE A 674 44.14 -16.28 0.13
CA ILE A 674 43.02 -15.43 0.57
C ILE A 674 43.48 -13.98 0.38
N GLU A 675 42.61 -13.11 -0.11
CA GLU A 675 42.92 -11.68 -0.22
C GLU A 675 42.85 -11.03 1.16
N ASP A 676 43.91 -10.32 1.59
CA ASP A 676 44.01 -9.79 2.96
C ASP A 676 42.83 -8.86 3.33
N LYS A 677 42.35 -8.06 2.38
CA LYS A 677 41.18 -7.21 2.57
C LYS A 677 39.91 -8.01 2.84
N PHE A 678 39.69 -9.07 2.06
CA PHE A 678 38.53 -9.97 2.23
C PHE A 678 38.63 -10.76 3.54
N LEU A 679 39.86 -11.16 3.94
CA LEU A 679 40.13 -11.82 5.21
C LEU A 679 39.76 -10.93 6.40
N ASP A 680 40.26 -9.70 6.43
CA ASP A 680 40.03 -8.77 7.54
C ASP A 680 38.56 -8.36 7.65
N GLU A 681 37.90 -8.07 6.54
CA GLU A 681 36.46 -7.72 6.51
C GLU A 681 35.60 -8.90 7.01
N THR A 682 35.90 -10.12 6.56
CA THR A 682 35.13 -11.30 6.95
C THR A 682 35.38 -11.68 8.42
N LEU A 683 36.62 -11.62 8.91
CA LEU A 683 36.94 -11.90 10.30
C LEU A 683 36.32 -10.86 11.25
N THR A 684 36.35 -9.58 10.88
CA THR A 684 35.70 -8.51 11.64
C THR A 684 34.20 -8.76 11.76
N SER A 685 33.54 -9.08 10.63
CA SER A 685 32.11 -9.39 10.61
C SER A 685 31.75 -10.61 11.49
N ILE A 686 32.59 -11.66 11.49
CA ILE A 686 32.39 -12.84 12.34
C ILE A 686 32.49 -12.47 13.83
N VAL A 687 33.51 -11.69 14.21
CA VAL A 687 33.74 -11.30 15.62
C VAL A 687 32.60 -10.42 16.12
N GLU A 688 32.19 -9.40 15.36
CA GLU A 688 31.08 -8.51 15.73
C GLU A 688 29.76 -9.29 15.86
N THR A 689 29.49 -10.20 14.92
CA THR A 689 28.29 -11.05 14.95
C THR A 689 28.30 -12.01 16.15
N SER A 690 29.47 -12.51 16.55
CA SER A 690 29.61 -13.38 17.74
C SER A 690 29.39 -12.61 19.04
N VAL A 691 29.87 -11.36 19.12
CA VAL A 691 29.63 -10.50 20.29
C VAL A 691 28.12 -10.21 20.39
N HIS A 692 27.49 -9.88 19.27
CA HIS A 692 26.04 -9.63 19.21
C HIS A 692 25.20 -10.83 19.68
N LEU A 693 25.55 -12.05 19.25
CA LEU A 693 24.93 -13.30 19.72
C LEU A 693 25.05 -13.47 21.25
N SER A 694 26.22 -13.15 21.83
CA SER A 694 26.45 -13.27 23.27
C SER A 694 25.59 -12.29 24.08
N THR A 695 25.54 -11.02 23.69
CA THR A 695 24.68 -10.01 24.35
C THR A 695 23.20 -10.40 24.28
N THR A 696 22.78 -10.95 23.15
CA THR A 696 21.41 -11.41 22.94
C THR A 696 21.05 -12.56 23.90
N ILE A 697 21.96 -13.51 24.14
CA ILE A 697 21.78 -14.61 25.11
C ILE A 697 21.61 -14.07 26.54
N ASP A 698 22.43 -13.09 26.92
CA ASP A 698 22.39 -12.50 28.26
C ASP A 698 21.05 -11.78 28.51
N ASP A 699 20.54 -11.02 27.53
CA ASP A 699 19.23 -10.36 27.60
C ASP A 699 18.09 -11.36 27.78
N PHE A 700 18.17 -12.52 27.12
CA PHE A 700 17.19 -13.61 27.27
C PHE A 700 17.31 -14.37 28.59
N MET A 701 18.51 -14.60 29.11
CA MET A 701 18.71 -15.25 30.41
C MET A 701 18.11 -14.44 31.57
N HIS A 702 18.01 -13.11 31.42
CA HIS A 702 17.32 -12.24 32.37
C HIS A 702 15.78 -12.36 32.31
N PHE A 703 15.20 -12.92 31.25
CA PHE A 703 13.76 -13.14 31.10
C PHE A 703 13.23 -14.35 31.91
N PHE A 704 14.08 -15.34 32.18
CA PHE A 704 13.67 -16.65 32.74
C PHE A 704 13.96 -16.85 34.23
N LYS A 705 14.39 -15.82 34.97
CA LYS A 705 14.56 -15.92 36.44
C LYS A 705 13.33 -15.38 37.19
N PRO A 706 12.39 -16.24 37.62
CA PRO A 706 11.39 -15.84 38.59
C PRO A 706 12.10 -15.66 39.94
N ASN A 707 11.99 -14.47 40.54
CA ASN A 707 12.20 -14.36 41.98
C ASN A 707 10.83 -14.49 42.63
N GLU A 708 10.68 -15.59 43.34
CA GLU A 708 9.44 -16.10 43.88
C GLU A 708 9.02 -15.25 45.10
N GLU A 709 7.76 -14.83 45.10
CA GLU A 709 7.02 -14.17 46.19
C GLU A 709 7.09 -12.63 46.28
N GLN A 710 5.91 -12.02 46.48
CA GLN A 710 5.78 -10.61 46.83
C GLN A 710 6.41 -10.39 48.21
N ARG A 711 7.19 -9.32 48.34
CA ARG A 711 7.81 -8.95 49.62
C ARG A 711 7.58 -7.49 49.93
N VAL A 712 7.66 -7.16 51.22
CA VAL A 712 7.70 -5.77 51.67
C VAL A 712 9.14 -5.28 51.50
N PHE A 713 9.37 -4.31 50.62
CA PHE A 713 10.69 -3.72 50.40
C PHE A 713 10.63 -2.20 50.38
N ASN A 714 11.78 -1.57 50.58
CA ASN A 714 11.90 -0.12 50.62
C ASN A 714 12.33 0.43 49.25
N ILE A 715 11.60 1.41 48.73
CA ILE A 715 11.84 1.97 47.39
C ILE A 715 13.20 2.66 47.30
N LYS A 716 13.60 3.40 48.33
CA LYS A 716 14.90 4.05 48.40
C LYS A 716 16.04 3.05 48.35
N ASP A 717 15.93 1.95 49.08
CA ASP A 717 16.93 0.87 49.04
C ASP A 717 16.96 0.20 47.66
N THR A 718 15.80 -0.06 47.07
CA THR A 718 15.69 -0.69 45.74
C THR A 718 16.30 0.18 44.64
N VAL A 719 15.97 1.48 44.58
CA VAL A 719 16.55 2.38 43.58
C VAL A 719 18.07 2.50 43.76
N ASN A 720 18.56 2.63 45.00
CA ASN A 720 20.00 2.67 45.27
C ASN A 720 20.69 1.36 44.85
N LYS A 721 20.07 0.21 45.12
CA LYS A 721 20.56 -1.09 44.70
C LYS A 721 20.63 -1.21 43.18
N THR A 722 19.61 -0.73 42.46
CA THR A 722 19.60 -0.69 40.99
C THR A 722 20.73 0.17 40.44
N LEU A 723 20.91 1.39 40.99
CA LEU A 723 21.98 2.29 40.57
C LEU A 723 23.38 1.70 40.81
N ASN A 724 23.58 1.01 41.94
CA ASN A 724 24.85 0.32 42.23
C ASN A 724 25.14 -0.82 41.24
N ILE A 725 24.10 -1.52 40.75
CA ILE A 725 24.25 -2.56 39.71
C ILE A 725 24.58 -1.89 38.36
N PHE A 726 24.02 -0.71 38.10
CA PHE A 726 24.21 0.04 36.86
C PHE A 726 25.49 0.89 36.83
N ASP A 727 26.28 0.92 37.91
CA ASP A 727 27.34 1.90 38.16
C ASP A 727 28.51 1.80 37.16
N TYR A 728 28.88 0.57 36.74
CA TYR A 728 29.91 0.34 35.71
C TYR A 728 29.52 0.91 34.33
N ASN A 729 28.22 0.96 34.04
CA ASN A 729 27.67 1.51 32.80
C ASN A 729 27.49 3.04 32.83
N LEU A 730 27.39 3.64 34.02
CA LEU A 730 27.26 5.09 34.20
C LEU A 730 28.62 5.81 34.12
N HIS A 731 29.66 5.20 34.68
CA HIS A 731 31.01 5.80 34.74
C HIS A 731 31.71 5.83 33.38
N SER A 732 31.48 4.82 32.53
CA SER A 732 31.95 4.81 31.13
C SER A 732 31.25 5.87 30.27
N GLY A 733 30.04 6.31 30.64
CA GLY A 733 29.23 7.27 29.92
C GLY A 733 29.21 8.70 30.48
N LYS A 734 29.87 8.99 31.62
CA LYS A 734 29.79 10.28 32.36
C LYS A 734 28.36 10.76 32.68
N ILE A 735 27.45 9.84 33.01
CA ILE A 735 26.05 10.18 33.29
C ILE A 735 25.89 10.58 34.77
N ARG A 736 25.34 11.78 35.04
CA ARG A 736 25.00 12.26 36.37
C ARG A 736 23.59 11.81 36.75
N VAL A 737 23.41 11.20 37.91
CA VAL A 737 22.08 10.81 38.42
C VAL A 737 21.71 11.67 39.61
N GLU A 738 20.62 12.42 39.50
CA GLU A 738 20.04 13.22 40.58
C GLU A 738 18.80 12.54 41.13
N LYS A 739 18.71 12.40 42.45
CA LYS A 739 17.68 11.60 43.11
C LYS A 739 17.00 12.34 44.26
N ASP A 740 15.67 12.36 44.25
CA ASP A 740 14.81 12.82 45.35
C ASP A 740 13.79 11.71 45.66
N ILE A 741 14.18 10.79 46.56
CA ILE A 741 13.44 9.55 46.79
C ILE A 741 12.95 9.51 48.24
N GLU A 742 11.64 9.39 48.39
CA GLU A 742 10.93 9.22 49.64
C GLU A 742 11.14 7.82 50.22
N ASP A 743 11.15 7.75 51.55
CA ASP A 743 11.38 6.53 52.31
C ASP A 743 10.04 5.77 52.50
N VAL A 744 9.66 5.00 51.48
CA VAL A 744 8.36 4.32 51.38
C VAL A 744 8.54 2.82 51.23
N LYS A 745 7.68 2.04 51.89
CA LYS A 745 7.62 0.58 51.75
C LYS A 745 6.52 0.18 50.77
N LEU A 746 6.85 -0.73 49.85
CA LEU A 746 5.93 -1.29 48.86
C LEU A 746 5.88 -2.82 49.03
N ILE A 747 4.66 -3.38 48.95
CA ILE A 747 4.45 -4.84 48.94
C ILE A 747 4.30 -5.28 47.48
N ASN A 748 5.37 -5.76 46.88
CA ASN A 748 5.35 -6.19 45.47
C ASN A 748 6.58 -7.06 45.12
N TYR A 749 6.84 -7.27 43.83
CA TYR A 749 8.00 -7.99 43.32
C TYR A 749 9.22 -7.07 43.14
N GLU A 750 10.11 -7.01 44.15
CA GLU A 750 11.28 -6.11 44.13
C GLU A 750 12.19 -6.34 42.91
N SER A 751 12.42 -7.59 42.52
CA SER A 751 13.27 -7.94 41.37
C SER A 751 12.70 -7.47 40.04
N GLU A 752 11.38 -7.52 39.88
CA GLU A 752 10.72 -7.04 38.66
C GLU A 752 10.77 -5.51 38.58
N LEU A 753 10.63 -4.82 39.72
CA LEU A 753 10.83 -3.37 39.77
C LEU A 753 12.26 -2.96 39.42
N ILE A 754 13.27 -3.69 39.92
CA ILE A 754 14.68 -3.48 39.54
C ILE A 754 14.83 -3.61 38.02
N GLN A 755 14.21 -4.62 37.41
CA GLN A 755 14.27 -4.85 35.96
C GLN A 755 13.64 -3.70 35.16
N VAL A 756 12.46 -3.21 35.58
CA VAL A 756 11.80 -2.05 34.93
C VAL A 756 12.71 -0.82 34.97
N ILE A 757 13.26 -0.50 36.14
CA ILE A 757 14.14 0.66 36.30
C ILE A 757 15.41 0.49 35.45
N MET A 758 16.03 -0.69 35.42
CA MET A 758 17.20 -0.98 34.59
C MET A 758 16.94 -0.78 33.10
N ASN A 759 15.79 -1.25 32.60
CA ASN A 759 15.43 -1.10 31.19
C ASN A 759 15.24 0.37 30.78
N ILE A 760 14.58 1.17 31.64
CA ILE A 760 14.41 2.60 31.39
C ILE A 760 15.78 3.30 31.39
N LEU A 761 16.63 3.03 32.39
CA LEU A 761 17.98 3.61 32.47
C LEU A 761 18.87 3.23 31.28
N SER A 762 18.78 1.99 30.79
CA SER A 762 19.52 1.56 29.60
C SER A 762 19.08 2.30 28.35
N ASN A 763 17.78 2.51 28.18
CA ASN A 763 17.27 3.29 27.05
C ASN A 763 17.72 4.75 27.09
N SER A 764 17.72 5.38 28.27
CA SER A 764 18.27 6.74 28.42
C SER A 764 19.77 6.79 28.11
N LYS A 765 20.56 5.81 28.57
CA LYS A 765 21.99 5.68 28.23
C LYS A 765 22.20 5.59 26.72
N ASP A 766 21.47 4.71 26.05
CA ASP A 766 21.62 4.51 24.62
C ASP A 766 21.26 5.77 23.84
N ALA A 767 20.20 6.48 24.26
CA ALA A 767 19.82 7.76 23.67
C ALA A 767 20.90 8.83 23.86
N PHE A 768 21.56 8.89 25.02
CA PHE A 768 22.70 9.81 25.24
C PHE A 768 23.89 9.52 24.31
N VAL A 769 24.18 8.23 24.06
CA VAL A 769 25.28 7.82 23.19
C VAL A 769 24.96 8.10 21.72
N GLU A 770 23.78 7.69 21.26
CA GLU A 770 23.31 7.85 19.89
C GLU A 770 23.26 9.34 19.47
N ARG A 771 22.75 10.20 20.36
CA ARG A 771 22.58 11.64 20.08
C ARG A 771 23.79 12.48 20.50
N GLN A 772 24.87 11.86 20.98
CA GLN A 772 26.10 12.53 21.39
C GLN A 772 25.87 13.69 22.38
N ILE A 773 24.95 13.53 23.33
CA ILE A 773 24.62 14.55 24.33
C ILE A 773 25.79 14.71 25.30
N GLU A 774 26.22 15.95 25.56
CA GLU A 774 27.31 16.25 26.51
C GLU A 774 26.80 16.27 27.97
N ASP A 775 25.68 16.95 28.22
CA ASP A 775 25.05 17.09 29.54
C ASP A 775 24.09 15.92 29.81
N ARG A 776 24.64 14.78 30.24
CA ARG A 776 23.90 13.52 30.46
C ARG A 776 23.39 13.42 31.89
N ILE A 777 22.13 13.77 32.13
CA ILE A 777 21.53 13.78 33.47
C ILE A 777 20.26 12.92 33.49
N ILE A 778 20.14 12.06 34.50
CA ILE A 778 18.91 11.31 34.79
C ILE A 778 18.40 11.74 36.17
N PHE A 779 17.13 12.10 36.23
CA PHE A 779 16.39 12.45 37.44
C PHE A 779 15.50 11.29 37.86
N ILE A 780 15.61 10.87 39.12
CA ILE A 780 14.72 9.86 39.70
C ILE A 780 14.03 10.48 40.92
N THR A 781 12.72 10.65 40.85
CA THR A 781 11.93 11.22 41.94
C THR A 781 10.81 10.28 42.36
N THR A 782 10.46 10.27 43.64
CA THR A 782 9.28 9.53 44.11
C THR A 782 8.36 10.43 44.94
N ARG A 783 7.06 10.30 44.77
CA ARG A 783 6.04 11.05 45.51
C ARG A 783 4.93 10.13 45.99
N VAL A 784 4.50 10.30 47.24
CA VAL A 784 3.28 9.68 47.75
C VAL A 784 2.11 10.65 47.61
N GLU A 785 1.12 10.29 46.80
CA GLU A 785 -0.13 11.03 46.63
C GLU A 785 -1.31 10.16 47.09
N GLY A 786 -1.83 10.44 48.28
CA GLY A 786 -2.93 9.67 48.88
C GLY A 786 -2.54 8.20 49.15
N GLU A 787 -3.26 7.27 48.54
CA GLU A 787 -2.98 5.82 48.60
C GLU A 787 -2.13 5.33 47.41
N SER A 788 -1.44 6.22 46.72
CA SER A 788 -0.60 5.88 45.58
C SER A 788 0.85 6.35 45.73
N LEU A 789 1.77 5.52 45.26
CA LEU A 789 3.19 5.83 45.11
C LEU A 789 3.47 6.07 43.63
N GLU A 790 4.03 7.22 43.32
CA GLU A 790 4.53 7.56 41.99
C GLU A 790 6.06 7.55 41.98
N ILE A 791 6.65 6.89 40.98
CA ILE A 791 8.09 6.92 40.67
C ILE A 791 8.25 7.54 39.29
N THR A 792 8.94 8.65 39.21
CA THR A 792 9.22 9.38 37.97
C THR A 792 10.70 9.21 37.61
N ILE A 793 10.97 8.80 36.37
CA ILE A 793 12.32 8.70 35.81
C ILE A 793 12.35 9.60 34.57
N LYS A 794 13.20 10.63 34.60
CA LYS A 794 13.32 11.63 33.54
C LYS A 794 14.76 11.79 33.09
N ASP A 795 15.00 11.90 31.79
CA ASP A 795 16.35 12.13 31.24
C ASP A 795 16.51 13.50 30.56
N THR A 796 17.72 13.84 30.13
CA THR A 796 18.04 14.99 29.27
C THR A 796 18.36 14.56 27.83
N ALA A 797 17.87 13.39 27.39
CA ALA A 797 18.34 12.75 26.16
C ALA A 797 17.62 13.23 24.88
N GLY A 798 16.83 14.30 24.93
CA GLY A 798 16.12 14.87 23.78
C GLY A 798 14.73 14.28 23.50
N GLY A 799 14.18 13.48 24.42
CA GLY A 799 12.83 12.91 24.31
C GLY A 799 12.62 11.88 23.19
N ILE A 800 11.38 11.37 23.09
CA ILE A 800 10.95 10.35 22.14
C ILE A 800 10.17 11.01 20.97
N PRO A 801 10.52 10.78 19.69
CA PRO A 801 9.80 11.38 18.57
C PRO A 801 8.28 11.13 18.60
N SER A 802 7.47 12.17 18.39
CA SER A 802 6.00 12.12 18.53
C SER A 802 5.32 11.07 17.63
N SER A 803 5.94 10.70 16.51
CA SER A 803 5.42 9.67 15.59
C SER A 803 5.45 8.24 16.15
N ILE A 804 6.20 8.01 17.23
CA ILE A 804 6.44 6.66 17.77
C ILE A 804 6.12 6.51 19.25
N VAL A 805 5.81 7.59 19.99
CA VAL A 805 5.50 7.55 21.43
C VAL A 805 4.41 6.53 21.75
N ASP A 806 3.34 6.48 20.96
CA ASP A 806 2.21 5.54 21.17
C ASP A 806 2.55 4.08 20.82
N LYS A 807 3.69 3.84 20.17
CA LYS A 807 4.12 2.52 19.70
C LYS A 807 5.23 1.91 20.56
N ILE A 808 5.86 2.67 21.46
CA ILE A 808 7.05 2.20 22.19
C ILE A 808 6.77 1.02 23.11
N PHE A 809 5.53 0.84 23.53
CA PHE A 809 5.11 -0.31 24.32
C PHE A 809 4.56 -1.46 23.47
N ASN A 810 4.52 -1.34 22.13
CA ASN A 810 4.12 -2.46 21.30
C ASN A 810 5.21 -3.54 21.30
N PRO A 811 4.84 -4.83 21.35
CA PRO A 811 5.81 -5.91 21.30
C PRO A 811 6.62 -5.84 19.99
N TYR A 812 7.93 -6.05 20.10
CA TYR A 812 8.91 -6.04 18.99
C TYR A 812 9.11 -4.68 18.31
N PHE A 813 8.57 -3.59 18.88
CA PHE A 813 8.80 -2.25 18.37
C PHE A 813 10.16 -1.72 18.86
N THR A 814 11.06 -1.39 17.92
CA THR A 814 12.37 -0.81 18.21
C THR A 814 12.73 0.24 17.16
N THR A 815 13.39 1.30 17.60
CA THR A 815 14.00 2.32 16.70
C THR A 815 15.45 2.00 16.35
N LYS A 816 16.05 1.05 17.07
CA LYS A 816 17.44 0.62 16.86
C LYS A 816 17.49 -0.40 15.71
N HIS A 817 18.64 -0.48 15.03
CA HIS A 817 18.90 -1.53 14.02
C HIS A 817 18.58 -2.92 14.61
N GLN A 818 18.11 -3.86 13.78
CA GLN A 818 17.69 -5.21 14.21
C GLN A 818 18.77 -6.00 14.98
N TYR A 819 20.04 -5.58 14.91
CA TYR A 819 21.17 -6.14 15.64
C TYR A 819 21.51 -5.41 16.96
N GLN A 820 20.69 -4.45 17.41
CA GLN A 820 20.99 -3.64 18.62
C GLN A 820 19.80 -3.47 19.56
N GLY A 821 18.57 -3.71 19.11
CA GLY A 821 17.38 -3.61 19.95
C GLY A 821 16.39 -4.73 19.67
N THR A 822 16.01 -5.47 20.70
CA THR A 822 15.03 -6.57 20.60
C THR A 822 13.58 -6.08 20.50
N GLY A 823 13.32 -4.82 20.84
CA GLY A 823 11.96 -4.24 20.87
C GLY A 823 11.05 -4.83 21.95
N ILE A 824 11.62 -5.60 22.89
CA ILE A 824 10.88 -6.29 23.95
C ILE A 824 10.95 -5.50 25.27
N GLY A 825 12.03 -4.74 25.51
CA GLY A 825 12.32 -4.13 26.81
C GLY A 825 11.22 -3.22 27.38
N LEU A 826 10.70 -2.26 26.60
CA LEU A 826 9.65 -1.35 27.07
C LEU A 826 8.28 -2.02 27.14
N PHE A 827 7.92 -2.88 26.18
CA PHE A 827 6.72 -3.73 26.26
C PHE A 827 6.70 -4.56 27.55
N MET A 828 7.84 -5.16 27.92
CA MET A 828 7.98 -5.90 29.17
C MET A 828 7.81 -5.02 30.40
N CYS A 829 8.27 -3.76 30.36
CA CYS A 829 8.03 -2.82 31.45
C CYS A 829 6.52 -2.60 31.64
N GLN A 830 5.75 -2.48 30.55
CA GLN A 830 4.30 -2.35 30.64
C GLN A 830 3.61 -3.61 31.17
N GLU A 831 3.99 -4.79 30.69
CA GLU A 831 3.41 -6.05 31.18
C GLU A 831 3.71 -6.28 32.67
N ILE A 832 4.96 -6.06 33.11
CA ILE A 832 5.34 -6.19 34.53
C ILE A 832 4.50 -5.23 35.39
N ILE A 833 4.48 -3.95 35.03
CA ILE A 833 3.80 -2.94 35.85
C ILE A 833 2.28 -3.17 35.87
N THR A 834 1.67 -3.45 34.72
CA THR A 834 0.19 -3.54 34.62
C THR A 834 -0.37 -4.92 34.99
N LYS A 835 0.30 -6.01 34.63
CA LYS A 835 -0.22 -7.38 34.84
C LYS A 835 0.29 -8.03 36.12
N HIS A 836 1.55 -7.80 36.47
CA HIS A 836 2.15 -8.46 37.64
C HIS A 836 2.02 -7.59 38.89
N MET A 837 2.28 -6.29 38.76
CA MET A 837 2.36 -5.38 39.90
C MET A 837 1.06 -4.61 40.21
N ASP A 838 0.02 -4.74 39.38
CA ASP A 838 -1.27 -4.01 39.48
C ASP A 838 -1.08 -2.46 39.54
N GLY A 839 -0.14 -1.97 38.73
CA GLY A 839 0.22 -0.56 38.59
C GLY A 839 -0.01 -0.01 37.19
N GLU A 840 0.40 1.24 36.97
CA GLU A 840 0.28 1.95 35.70
C GLU A 840 1.64 2.53 35.29
N ILE A 841 2.00 2.42 34.01
CA ILE A 841 3.18 3.06 33.42
C ILE A 841 2.73 4.01 32.32
N THR A 842 3.23 5.25 32.35
CA THR A 842 3.01 6.25 31.30
C THR A 842 4.32 6.90 30.89
N VAL A 843 4.34 7.47 29.69
CA VAL A 843 5.52 8.09 29.09
C VAL A 843 5.11 9.40 28.41
N SER A 844 5.93 10.44 28.56
CA SER A 844 5.73 11.72 27.87
C SER A 844 7.06 12.43 27.64
N ASN A 845 7.09 13.41 26.73
CA ASN A 845 8.24 14.31 26.61
C ASN A 845 8.03 15.55 27.48
N ARG A 846 9.08 15.99 28.17
CA ARG A 846 9.06 17.21 28.99
C ARG A 846 10.18 18.16 28.59
N GLU A 847 9.83 19.43 28.49
CA GLU A 847 10.76 20.55 28.46
C GLU A 847 10.93 21.11 29.87
N PHE A 848 12.16 21.28 30.34
CA PHE A 848 12.43 21.80 31.67
C PHE A 848 13.78 22.53 31.74
N ILE A 849 13.92 23.43 32.71
CA ILE A 849 15.16 24.18 32.96
C ILE A 849 15.91 23.54 34.13
N HIS A 850 17.20 23.26 33.93
CA HIS A 850 18.11 22.78 34.98
C HIS A 850 19.47 23.50 34.85
N ASP A 851 20.04 23.99 35.96
CA ASP A 851 21.30 24.76 35.96
C ASP A 851 21.34 25.89 34.90
N ASP A 852 20.25 26.67 34.76
CA ASP A 852 20.06 27.76 33.79
C ASP A 852 20.14 27.35 32.29
N LYS A 853 19.97 26.05 31.99
CA LYS A 853 19.88 25.50 30.63
C LYS A 853 18.54 24.81 30.39
N GLU A 854 17.99 24.95 29.18
CA GLU A 854 16.79 24.24 28.74
C GLU A 854 17.12 22.84 28.23
N PHE A 855 16.38 21.85 28.70
CA PHE A 855 16.49 20.45 28.30
C PHE A 855 15.13 19.92 27.84
N VAL A 856 15.18 19.01 26.87
CA VAL A 856 14.04 18.18 26.45
C VAL A 856 14.37 16.73 26.74
N GLY A 857 13.46 15.99 27.34
CA GLY A 857 13.71 14.63 27.84
C GLY A 857 12.50 13.74 27.84
N ALA A 858 12.73 12.42 27.89
CA ALA A 858 11.66 11.46 28.11
C ALA A 858 11.38 11.35 29.61
N GLU A 859 10.11 11.36 30.00
CA GLU A 859 9.62 11.21 31.37
C GLU A 859 8.74 9.97 31.46
N PHE A 860 9.19 8.98 32.23
CA PHE A 860 8.44 7.77 32.56
C PHE A 860 7.87 7.90 33.96
N ILE A 861 6.57 7.61 34.11
CA ILE A 861 5.87 7.67 35.39
C ILE A 861 5.31 6.28 35.70
N LEU A 862 5.72 5.71 36.84
CA LEU A 862 5.24 4.43 37.37
C LEU A 862 4.36 4.69 38.58
N LYS A 863 3.11 4.23 38.56
CA LYS A 863 2.15 4.39 39.66
C LYS A 863 1.79 3.05 40.28
N PHE A 864 1.84 2.99 41.60
CA PHE A 864 1.47 1.81 42.38
C PHE A 864 0.46 2.18 43.46
N LYS A 865 -0.46 1.27 43.78
CA LYS A 865 -1.34 1.41 44.95
C LYS A 865 -0.59 0.94 46.20
N LEU A 866 -0.56 1.78 47.22
CA LEU A 866 -0.09 1.42 48.55
C LEU A 866 -1.19 0.63 49.24
N LYS A 867 -0.88 -0.58 49.71
CA LYS A 867 -1.80 -1.48 50.42
C LYS A 867 -1.54 -1.48 51.92
#